data_AF-X6Q3P3-F1
#
_entry.id   AF-X6Q3P3-F1
#
_cell.length_a   1.000
_cell.length_b   1.000
_cell.length_c   1.000
_cell.angle_alpha   90.00
_cell.angle_beta   90.00
_cell.angle_gamma   90.00
#
_symmetry.space_group_name_H-M   'P 1'
#
loop_
_entity.id
_entity.type
_entity.pdbx_description
1 polymer ?
#
loop_
_entity_poly.entity_id
_entity_poly.type
_entity_poly.pdbx_seq_one_letter_code
_entity_poly.pdbx_strand_id
1 'polypeptide(L)'
;MLVLTVLLSSISINVKAQGQDGNFQWVGNDPSTVIANSNPDKNKVYLYNVGTGKYLNVGDVWGTAINAYDVGLELKLNSVGADTYTIQGALTTTDGNFLGFPYVKSKDDNVDKQSSWDRVFCDRTTNNANVHWIIKPASNYSATNKIYTLYCDNSNVPSGPVPDDPTDHYVHPTTVNVTGNRYLVVKSGVSSSNRILYDYPTADPSAIGNKNGEWKLVTLDDLKKAFKAQFASAEAPADATFLMSDPDFVRSHKGILNWTVTGFHTTPQKDNGGKEIYAFDVTSSNTSPNTYYVGVGQLNKWPDGYTRFYGSYWNASIRNLGNNAQANGTVSQEVTTLKKGWYRVSCDGFFSPDTGSGMKASLFANVDNTTDGRSNVSAVLNTFGNEFTYDEDALTNTYKTADANAEKESPYVKAAKLFEKGSYNNSILVYVPADGDMLNVGIKVEGSNKPLDWTVFDNFQLKYCGDNDMILDEDQTSLGYLNQQGLLTTNAYTLILKRKLTPGQWASITLPVNLTAAQFKTAFGDQAKLSTFVGQDAVKTLRLNFKSVDLSNDNDVVLKANTLYIMKTTRAATVATGSYEKTLSDNSKLTISAPYYTINNVVPVNLTPSETFKEAAKASSTVNGTVQFCGSFVSKTGFIPAQSYVIGAKDGKWYYTNKALDVKGFRSWIEVNGSTPAKALSIFVDDEDVTRTVTGIEGIGVAADHNAVKTPVYNLQGQKVAENDSQLNTLPAGVYIVNNKKVFVK
;
A
#
# COMPACT_ATOMS: atom_id res chain seq x y z
N MET A 1 35.65 -55.97 -0.28
CA MET A 1 34.94 -55.62 0.97
C MET A 1 34.06 -54.41 0.71
N LEU A 2 32.85 -54.46 1.25
CA LEU A 2 31.67 -53.70 0.88
C LEU A 2 31.81 -52.17 0.98
N VAL A 3 31.18 -51.52 0.01
CA VAL A 3 30.81 -50.09 -0.09
C VAL A 3 29.84 -49.72 1.05
N LEU A 4 30.05 -48.58 1.70
CA LEU A 4 28.99 -47.89 2.45
C LEU A 4 29.14 -46.37 2.33
N THR A 5 28.72 -45.83 1.20
CA THR A 5 28.43 -44.41 1.01
C THR A 5 27.03 -44.17 1.56
N VAL A 6 26.91 -43.64 2.78
CA VAL A 6 25.62 -43.18 3.31
C VAL A 6 25.35 -41.80 2.70
N LEU A 7 24.56 -41.80 1.63
CA LEU A 7 23.84 -40.63 1.16
C LEU A 7 22.89 -40.19 2.29
N LEU A 8 23.25 -39.14 3.02
CA LEU A 8 22.28 -38.36 3.77
C LEU A 8 21.51 -37.49 2.76
N SER A 9 20.56 -38.11 2.06
CA SER A 9 19.39 -37.39 1.58
C SER A 9 18.64 -36.96 2.83
N SER A 10 18.83 -35.71 3.24
CA SER A 10 17.85 -35.02 4.07
C SER A 10 16.55 -35.00 3.28
N ILE A 11 15.74 -36.04 3.50
CA ILE A 11 14.33 -36.05 3.15
C ILE A 11 13.75 -34.90 3.96
N SER A 12 13.62 -33.74 3.33
CA SER A 12 12.69 -32.71 3.80
C SER A 12 11.36 -33.41 3.85
N ILE A 13 10.98 -33.85 5.05
CA ILE A 13 9.61 -34.24 5.33
C ILE A 13 8.86 -32.95 5.08
N ASN A 14 8.35 -32.79 3.85
CA ASN A 14 7.45 -31.73 3.47
C ASN A 14 6.22 -31.98 4.32
N VAL A 15 6.26 -31.48 5.57
CA VAL A 15 5.06 -31.11 6.31
C VAL A 15 4.48 -29.99 5.47
N LYS A 16 3.78 -30.38 4.39
CA LYS A 16 3.01 -29.48 3.55
C LYS A 16 2.15 -28.71 4.55
N ALA A 17 2.24 -27.39 4.54
CA ALA A 17 1.39 -26.55 5.36
C ALA A 17 -0.03 -27.07 5.15
N GLN A 18 -0.67 -27.65 6.17
CA GLN A 18 -2.07 -28.06 6.04
C GLN A 18 -2.82 -26.75 5.76
N GLY A 19 -3.24 -26.60 4.50
CA GLY A 19 -3.69 -25.33 3.96
C GLY A 19 -3.21 -25.08 2.53
N GLN A 20 -1.91 -25.22 2.23
CA GLN A 20 -1.34 -24.91 0.91
C GLN A 20 -0.69 -26.11 0.22
N ASP A 21 -0.70 -26.12 -1.11
CA ASP A 21 0.00 -27.08 -1.95
C ASP A 21 1.48 -26.71 -2.17
N GLY A 22 2.18 -27.47 -3.01
CA GLY A 22 3.59 -27.23 -3.34
C GLY A 22 3.85 -25.95 -4.15
N ASN A 23 2.81 -25.29 -4.64
CA ASN A 23 2.84 -24.03 -5.37
C ASN A 23 2.28 -22.88 -4.52
N PHE A 24 2.17 -23.09 -3.20
CA PHE A 24 1.68 -22.09 -2.23
C PHE A 24 0.20 -21.69 -2.44
N GLN A 25 -0.58 -22.52 -3.13
CA GLN A 25 -2.01 -22.30 -3.36
C GLN A 25 -2.85 -23.02 -2.32
N TRP A 26 -3.96 -22.43 -1.88
CA TRP A 26 -4.86 -23.07 -0.93
C TRP A 26 -5.37 -24.41 -1.46
N VAL A 27 -5.36 -25.47 -0.65
CA VAL A 27 -5.97 -26.78 -0.96
C VAL A 27 -7.48 -26.73 -0.74
N GLY A 28 -7.95 -25.99 0.27
CA GLY A 28 -9.35 -25.93 0.69
C GLY A 28 -9.76 -27.08 1.63
N ASN A 29 -10.94 -26.96 2.22
CA ASN A 29 -11.51 -27.93 3.17
C ASN A 29 -12.91 -28.37 2.75
N ASP A 30 -13.36 -29.52 3.26
CA ASP A 30 -14.73 -29.98 3.06
C ASP A 30 -15.68 -29.35 4.08
N PRO A 31 -16.94 -29.00 3.72
CA PRO A 31 -17.93 -28.48 4.67
C PRO A 31 -18.08 -29.35 5.93
N SER A 32 -18.06 -30.66 5.79
CA SER A 32 -18.16 -31.62 6.90
C SER A 32 -16.97 -31.58 7.86
N THR A 33 -15.81 -31.10 7.41
CA THR A 33 -14.59 -30.99 8.23
C THR A 33 -14.49 -29.66 8.97
N VAL A 34 -15.24 -28.64 8.53
CA VAL A 34 -15.26 -27.30 9.15
C VAL A 34 -16.44 -27.11 10.09
N ILE A 35 -17.55 -27.83 9.91
CA ILE A 35 -18.73 -27.69 10.75
C ILE A 35 -18.57 -28.50 12.04
N ALA A 36 -18.79 -27.84 13.19
CA ALA A 36 -18.75 -28.45 14.52
C ALA A 36 -17.46 -29.23 14.82
N ASN A 37 -16.35 -28.80 14.23
CA ASN A 37 -15.03 -29.34 14.51
C ASN A 37 -14.64 -29.05 15.97
N SER A 38 -14.00 -30.01 16.63
CA SER A 38 -13.46 -29.83 17.98
C SER A 38 -12.39 -28.72 18.07
N ASN A 39 -11.67 -28.44 16.97
CA ASN A 39 -10.76 -27.30 16.90
C ASN A 39 -11.55 -26.05 16.47
N PRO A 40 -11.67 -25.01 17.32
CA PRO A 40 -12.41 -23.79 17.00
C PRO A 40 -11.86 -23.04 15.79
N ASP A 41 -10.56 -23.10 15.51
CA ASP A 41 -9.95 -22.45 14.34
C ASP A 41 -10.42 -23.10 13.03
N LYS A 42 -10.79 -24.39 13.05
CA LYS A 42 -11.36 -25.07 11.88
C LYS A 42 -12.83 -24.71 11.63
N ASN A 43 -13.51 -24.15 12.63
CA ASN A 43 -14.90 -23.70 12.52
C ASN A 43 -15.04 -22.29 11.94
N LYS A 44 -13.93 -21.56 11.84
CA LYS A 44 -13.85 -20.22 11.26
C LYS A 44 -13.32 -20.33 9.84
N VAL A 45 -14.08 -19.83 8.88
CA VAL A 45 -13.85 -20.05 7.45
C VAL A 45 -13.80 -18.72 6.71
N TYR A 46 -12.96 -18.67 5.70
CA TYR A 46 -12.80 -17.57 4.75
C TYR A 46 -13.06 -18.15 3.35
N LEU A 47 -13.96 -17.53 2.60
CA LEU A 47 -14.27 -17.96 1.24
C LEU A 47 -13.27 -17.35 0.27
N TYR A 48 -12.35 -18.16 -0.24
CA TYR A 48 -11.33 -17.77 -1.21
C TYR A 48 -11.77 -18.08 -2.64
N ASN A 49 -11.78 -17.09 -3.51
CA ASN A 49 -12.17 -17.25 -4.91
C ASN A 49 -11.01 -17.77 -5.75
N VAL A 50 -11.23 -18.83 -6.51
CA VAL A 50 -10.21 -19.48 -7.33
C VAL A 50 -9.83 -18.64 -8.56
N GLY A 51 -10.80 -17.95 -9.16
CA GLY A 51 -10.58 -17.17 -10.38
C GLY A 51 -9.79 -15.88 -10.16
N THR A 52 -10.06 -15.18 -9.06
CA THR A 52 -9.47 -13.86 -8.78
C THR A 52 -8.38 -13.87 -7.71
N GLY A 53 -8.31 -14.91 -6.89
CA GLY A 53 -7.42 -14.97 -5.73
C GLY A 53 -7.82 -14.02 -4.58
N LYS A 54 -9.02 -13.44 -4.64
CA LYS A 54 -9.61 -12.58 -3.60
C LYS A 54 -10.46 -13.41 -2.64
N TYR A 55 -10.80 -12.84 -1.49
CA TYR A 55 -11.73 -13.41 -0.54
C TYR A 55 -13.09 -12.71 -0.59
N LEU A 56 -14.14 -13.40 -0.13
CA LEU A 56 -15.40 -12.74 0.20
C LEU A 56 -15.17 -11.74 1.35
N ASN A 57 -15.65 -10.52 1.17
CA ASN A 57 -15.70 -9.48 2.17
C ASN A 57 -17.03 -8.68 2.05
N VAL A 58 -17.20 -7.64 2.85
CA VAL A 58 -18.39 -6.78 2.94
C VAL A 58 -18.01 -5.32 2.78
N GLY A 59 -19.02 -4.46 2.63
CA GLY A 59 -18.83 -3.03 2.45
C GLY A 59 -19.10 -2.58 1.02
N ASP A 60 -20.14 -3.10 0.36
CA ASP A 60 -20.66 -2.52 -0.89
C ASP A 60 -21.91 -1.67 -0.60
N VAL A 61 -23.00 -1.81 -1.36
CA VAL A 61 -24.27 -1.11 -1.15
C VAL A 61 -24.71 -1.19 0.31
N TRP A 62 -25.11 -0.03 0.87
CA TRP A 62 -25.42 0.16 2.29
C TRP A 62 -24.26 -0.14 3.28
N GLY A 63 -23.07 -0.44 2.80
CA GLY A 63 -21.93 -0.92 3.59
C GLY A 63 -22.10 -2.36 4.09
N THR A 64 -23.11 -3.09 3.60
CA THR A 64 -23.51 -4.41 4.12
C THR A 64 -23.67 -5.46 3.03
N ALA A 65 -23.77 -5.05 1.76
CA ALA A 65 -23.62 -5.94 0.63
C ALA A 65 -22.19 -6.46 0.52
N ILE A 66 -22.04 -7.65 -0.07
CA ILE A 66 -20.73 -8.29 -0.24
C ILE A 66 -19.93 -7.71 -1.41
N ASN A 67 -18.62 -7.81 -1.28
CA ASN A 67 -17.63 -7.62 -2.36
C ASN A 67 -16.57 -8.73 -2.27
N ALA A 68 -15.68 -8.79 -3.25
CA ALA A 68 -14.46 -9.58 -3.18
C ALA A 68 -13.26 -8.66 -2.96
N TYR A 69 -12.39 -9.01 -2.02
CA TYR A 69 -11.30 -8.17 -1.55
C TYR A 69 -10.03 -8.96 -1.18
N ASP A 70 -8.92 -8.28 -0.92
CA ASP A 70 -7.64 -8.93 -0.55
C ASP A 70 -7.64 -9.53 0.86
N VAL A 71 -8.49 -8.99 1.75
CA VAL A 71 -8.68 -9.49 3.11
C VAL A 71 -10.01 -10.21 3.19
N GLY A 72 -10.01 -11.41 3.78
CA GLY A 72 -11.21 -12.22 3.94
C GLY A 72 -12.00 -11.87 5.19
N LEU A 73 -13.32 -11.85 5.05
CA LEU A 73 -14.24 -11.81 6.18
C LEU A 73 -14.27 -13.17 6.90
N GLU A 74 -14.17 -13.15 8.23
CA GLU A 74 -14.38 -14.35 9.04
C GLU A 74 -15.86 -14.78 8.96
N LEU A 75 -16.08 -16.02 8.57
CA LEU A 75 -17.42 -16.61 8.42
C LEU A 75 -17.57 -17.86 9.28
N LYS A 76 -18.80 -18.14 9.66
CA LYS A 76 -19.21 -19.40 10.27
C LYS A 76 -20.26 -20.10 9.42
N LEU A 77 -20.02 -21.37 9.13
CA LEU A 77 -20.93 -22.23 8.40
C LEU A 77 -21.77 -23.07 9.37
N ASN A 78 -23.09 -23.09 9.21
CA ASN A 78 -23.98 -23.97 9.96
C ASN A 78 -24.79 -24.84 8.99
N SER A 79 -24.77 -26.16 9.18
CA SER A 79 -25.59 -27.08 8.39
C SER A 79 -27.06 -26.98 8.80
N VAL A 80 -27.94 -26.92 7.80
CA VAL A 80 -29.39 -26.96 7.94
C VAL A 80 -30.03 -28.03 7.04
N GLY A 81 -29.20 -28.81 6.34
CA GLY A 81 -29.58 -29.90 5.43
C GLY A 81 -28.35 -30.60 4.84
N ALA A 82 -28.55 -31.59 3.97
CA ALA A 82 -27.48 -32.42 3.41
C ALA A 82 -26.38 -31.63 2.69
N ASP A 83 -26.77 -30.64 1.88
CA ASP A 83 -25.85 -29.73 1.17
C ASP A 83 -26.21 -28.26 1.39
N THR A 84 -27.05 -27.99 2.39
CA THR A 84 -27.65 -26.68 2.64
C THR A 84 -27.13 -26.12 3.95
N TYR A 85 -26.70 -24.87 3.88
CA TYR A 85 -26.01 -24.20 4.97
C TYR A 85 -26.48 -22.75 5.11
N THR A 86 -26.42 -22.24 6.34
CA THR A 86 -26.41 -20.78 6.57
C THR A 86 -24.97 -20.32 6.72
N ILE A 87 -24.63 -19.17 6.13
CA ILE A 87 -23.31 -18.53 6.27
C ILE A 87 -23.49 -17.27 7.12
N GLN A 88 -22.83 -17.24 8.28
CA GLN A 88 -22.89 -16.12 9.22
C GLN A 88 -21.59 -15.31 9.14
N GLY A 89 -21.69 -13.98 9.04
CA GLY A 89 -20.54 -13.07 9.04
C GLY A 89 -20.40 -12.26 10.33
N ALA A 90 -19.58 -11.20 10.27
CA ALA A 90 -19.17 -10.41 11.44
C ALA A 90 -20.02 -9.16 11.72
N LEU A 91 -20.93 -8.79 10.82
CA LEU A 91 -21.77 -7.60 10.99
C LEU A 91 -22.78 -7.80 12.13
N THR A 92 -23.09 -6.71 12.84
CA THR A 92 -23.99 -6.72 14.00
C THR A 92 -25.13 -5.72 13.85
N THR A 93 -25.78 -5.69 12.68
CA THR A 93 -26.94 -4.81 12.46
C THR A 93 -28.19 -5.41 13.11
N THR A 94 -29.26 -4.61 13.20
CA THR A 94 -30.57 -5.09 13.65
C THR A 94 -31.23 -6.07 12.69
N ASP A 95 -30.79 -6.11 11.43
CA ASP A 95 -31.37 -6.96 10.38
C ASP A 95 -30.75 -8.36 10.34
N GLY A 96 -29.76 -8.63 11.21
CA GLY A 96 -29.13 -9.93 11.39
C GLY A 96 -27.64 -9.93 11.04
N ASN A 97 -27.13 -11.12 10.73
CA ASN A 97 -25.72 -11.37 10.45
C ASN A 97 -25.48 -12.54 9.49
N PHE A 98 -26.54 -13.00 8.83
CA PHE A 98 -26.44 -14.03 7.79
C PHE A 98 -26.21 -13.40 6.43
N LEU A 99 -25.51 -14.15 5.59
CA LEU A 99 -25.40 -13.90 4.17
C LEU A 99 -26.70 -14.34 3.47
N GLY A 100 -27.37 -13.46 2.71
CA GLY A 100 -28.59 -13.85 2.00
C GLY A 100 -29.12 -12.83 1.00
N PHE A 101 -30.03 -13.31 0.14
CA PHE A 101 -30.82 -12.49 -0.78
C PHE A 101 -32.04 -11.93 -0.05
N PRO A 102 -32.31 -10.62 -0.10
CA PRO A 102 -33.44 -10.03 0.62
C PRO A 102 -34.77 -10.55 0.05
N TYR A 103 -35.74 -10.78 0.93
CA TYR A 103 -37.12 -10.94 0.51
C TYR A 103 -37.75 -9.57 0.26
N VAL A 104 -38.49 -9.44 -0.84
CA VAL A 104 -39.19 -8.20 -1.20
C VAL A 104 -40.65 -8.32 -0.79
N LYS A 105 -41.15 -7.34 -0.03
CA LYS A 105 -42.56 -7.30 0.38
C LYS A 105 -43.43 -6.78 -0.77
N SER A 106 -44.66 -7.25 -0.89
CA SER A 106 -45.59 -6.87 -1.97
C SER A 106 -45.94 -5.39 -1.98
N LYS A 107 -45.89 -4.74 -0.81
CA LYS A 107 -46.12 -3.31 -0.65
C LYS A 107 -44.84 -2.46 -0.71
N ASP A 108 -43.65 -3.05 -0.81
CA ASP A 108 -42.41 -2.27 -0.96
C ASP A 108 -42.23 -1.89 -2.44
N ASP A 109 -42.79 -0.76 -2.82
CA ASP A 109 -42.73 -0.20 -4.18
C ASP A 109 -41.64 0.87 -4.34
N ASN A 110 -40.72 0.98 -3.37
CA ASN A 110 -39.71 2.02 -3.36
C ASN A 110 -38.71 1.87 -4.53
N VAL A 111 -38.93 2.65 -5.58
CA VAL A 111 -38.13 2.68 -6.83
C VAL A 111 -36.63 2.79 -6.55
N ASP A 112 -36.25 3.54 -5.52
CA ASP A 112 -34.84 3.77 -5.21
C ASP A 112 -34.13 2.49 -4.73
N LYS A 113 -34.84 1.56 -4.08
CA LYS A 113 -34.25 0.32 -3.51
C LYS A 113 -34.16 -0.83 -4.51
N GLN A 114 -34.92 -0.76 -5.61
CA GLN A 114 -35.20 -1.94 -6.44
C GLN A 114 -33.96 -2.52 -7.11
N SER A 115 -33.01 -1.66 -7.50
CA SER A 115 -31.72 -2.04 -8.09
C SER A 115 -30.77 -2.77 -7.12
N SER A 116 -31.15 -2.86 -5.84
CA SER A 116 -30.38 -3.55 -4.80
C SER A 116 -31.01 -4.88 -4.37
N TRP A 117 -32.21 -5.22 -4.85
CA TRP A 117 -32.94 -6.42 -4.43
C TRP A 117 -32.32 -7.72 -4.94
N ASP A 118 -31.46 -7.67 -5.96
CA ASP A 118 -30.72 -8.81 -6.50
C ASP A 118 -29.33 -8.98 -5.88
N ARG A 119 -29.01 -8.22 -4.83
CA ARG A 119 -27.73 -8.30 -4.14
C ARG A 119 -27.80 -9.21 -2.92
N VAL A 120 -26.64 -9.74 -2.58
CA VAL A 120 -26.43 -10.50 -1.35
C VAL A 120 -25.89 -9.57 -0.27
N PHE A 121 -26.49 -9.65 0.91
CA PHE A 121 -26.14 -8.87 2.09
C PHE A 121 -25.67 -9.76 3.24
N CYS A 122 -24.78 -9.25 4.09
CA CYS A 122 -24.19 -9.98 5.22
C CYS A 122 -24.82 -9.61 6.58
N ASP A 123 -26.00 -8.98 6.55
CA ASP A 123 -26.68 -8.47 7.72
C ASP A 123 -28.17 -8.90 7.72
N ARG A 124 -28.43 -10.15 7.33
CA ARG A 124 -29.78 -10.69 7.14
C ARG A 124 -30.20 -11.67 8.24
N THR A 125 -31.51 -11.92 8.34
CA THR A 125 -32.13 -12.98 9.15
C THR A 125 -32.87 -13.99 8.28
N THR A 126 -33.24 -15.13 8.84
CA THR A 126 -34.14 -16.09 8.18
C THR A 126 -35.53 -15.54 7.88
N ASN A 127 -35.95 -14.44 8.54
CA ASN A 127 -37.26 -13.85 8.33
C ASN A 127 -37.27 -12.87 7.15
N ASN A 128 -36.17 -12.18 6.89
CA ASN A 128 -36.12 -11.09 5.90
C ASN A 128 -35.33 -11.43 4.62
N ALA A 129 -34.77 -12.64 4.52
CA ALA A 129 -33.95 -13.04 3.39
C ALA A 129 -33.90 -14.57 3.19
N ASN A 130 -33.63 -15.00 1.96
CA ASN A 130 -33.17 -16.35 1.71
C ASN A 130 -31.68 -16.47 2.09
N VAL A 131 -31.43 -17.13 3.21
CA VAL A 131 -30.09 -17.37 3.79
C VAL A 131 -29.60 -18.81 3.59
N HIS A 132 -30.32 -19.62 2.81
CA HIS A 132 -30.03 -21.04 2.61
C HIS A 132 -29.14 -21.24 1.38
N TRP A 133 -27.84 -21.39 1.63
CA TRP A 133 -26.82 -21.62 0.63
C TRP A 133 -26.63 -23.11 0.37
N ILE A 134 -26.71 -23.50 -0.89
CA ILE A 134 -26.38 -24.84 -1.36
C ILE A 134 -24.91 -24.81 -1.81
N ILE A 135 -24.09 -25.69 -1.22
CA ILE A 135 -22.66 -25.78 -1.51
C ILE A 135 -22.39 -27.15 -2.15
N LYS A 136 -21.88 -27.15 -3.39
CA LYS A 136 -21.64 -28.38 -4.18
C LYS A 136 -20.20 -28.42 -4.68
N PRO A 137 -19.57 -29.61 -4.77
CA PRO A 137 -18.28 -29.74 -5.43
C PRO A 137 -18.32 -29.17 -6.85
N ALA A 138 -17.33 -28.36 -7.21
CA ALA A 138 -17.17 -27.85 -8.57
C ALA A 138 -16.62 -28.93 -9.51
N SER A 139 -16.73 -28.72 -10.83
CA SER A 139 -16.25 -29.65 -11.87
C SER A 139 -14.80 -30.13 -11.71
N ASN A 140 -13.93 -29.31 -11.10
CA ASN A 140 -12.49 -29.56 -10.92
C ASN A 140 -12.11 -29.98 -9.49
N TYR A 141 -13.09 -30.33 -8.65
CA TYR A 141 -12.87 -30.82 -7.30
C TYR A 141 -11.98 -32.08 -7.29
N SER A 142 -11.04 -32.13 -6.34
CA SER A 142 -10.31 -33.35 -5.99
C SER A 142 -9.89 -33.33 -4.52
N ALA A 143 -9.46 -34.47 -3.99
CA ALA A 143 -9.00 -34.58 -2.60
C ALA A 143 -7.82 -33.64 -2.26
N THR A 144 -7.02 -33.27 -3.27
CA THR A 144 -5.86 -32.36 -3.14
C THR A 144 -6.16 -30.95 -3.64
N ASN A 145 -7.39 -30.66 -4.07
CA ASN A 145 -7.84 -29.36 -4.55
C ASN A 145 -9.37 -29.27 -4.39
N LYS A 146 -9.82 -28.91 -3.20
CA LYS A 146 -11.23 -28.93 -2.79
C LYS A 146 -11.90 -27.61 -3.15
N ILE A 147 -12.68 -27.65 -4.23
CA ILE A 147 -13.32 -26.48 -4.83
C ILE A 147 -14.84 -26.69 -4.89
N TYR A 148 -15.59 -25.63 -4.62
CA TYR A 148 -17.04 -25.64 -4.57
C TYR A 148 -17.67 -24.51 -5.38
N THR A 149 -18.92 -24.72 -5.80
CA THR A 149 -19.84 -23.67 -6.20
C THR A 149 -20.86 -23.45 -5.06
N LEU A 150 -21.30 -22.19 -4.91
CA LEU A 150 -22.26 -21.78 -3.89
C LEU A 150 -23.44 -21.09 -4.58
N TYR A 151 -24.67 -21.42 -4.20
CA TYR A 151 -25.86 -20.74 -4.72
C TYR A 151 -27.04 -20.78 -3.75
N CYS A 152 -27.99 -19.85 -3.89
CA CYS A 152 -29.32 -19.97 -3.29
C CYS A 152 -30.33 -20.44 -4.34
N ASP A 153 -31.27 -21.30 -3.99
CA ASP A 153 -32.46 -21.54 -4.80
C ASP A 153 -33.53 -20.50 -4.43
N ASN A 154 -33.71 -19.51 -5.30
CA ASN A 154 -34.72 -18.47 -5.19
C ASN A 154 -35.91 -18.73 -6.12
N SER A 155 -36.22 -19.98 -6.45
CA SER A 155 -37.43 -20.30 -7.23
C SER A 155 -38.71 -19.87 -6.50
N ASN A 156 -38.71 -19.93 -5.17
CA ASN A 156 -39.87 -19.62 -4.32
C ASN A 156 -39.55 -18.55 -3.28
N VAL A 157 -40.58 -17.79 -2.90
CA VAL A 157 -40.56 -16.91 -1.71
C VAL A 157 -41.44 -17.52 -0.61
N PRO A 158 -41.26 -17.14 0.68
CA PRO A 158 -42.07 -17.68 1.76
C PRO A 158 -43.57 -17.47 1.51
N SER A 159 -44.36 -18.53 1.70
CA SER A 159 -45.81 -18.48 1.61
C SER A 159 -46.42 -17.92 2.90
N GLY A 160 -47.38 -17.01 2.79
CA GLY A 160 -48.10 -16.44 3.92
C GLY A 160 -47.73 -14.99 4.21
N PRO A 161 -48.29 -14.41 5.28
CA PRO A 161 -48.06 -13.03 5.62
C PRO A 161 -46.63 -12.76 6.08
N VAL A 162 -46.17 -11.52 5.88
CA VAL A 162 -44.89 -11.06 6.44
C VAL A 162 -44.99 -11.01 7.98
N PRO A 163 -43.93 -11.39 8.74
CA PRO A 163 -44.00 -11.45 10.21
C PRO A 163 -44.36 -10.14 10.92
N ASP A 164 -44.06 -8.98 10.32
CA ASP A 164 -44.31 -7.65 10.89
C ASP A 164 -45.53 -6.93 10.30
N ASP A 165 -46.14 -7.44 9.22
CA ASP A 165 -47.40 -6.94 8.65
C ASP A 165 -48.25 -8.13 8.14
N PRO A 166 -49.32 -8.51 8.86
CA PRO A 166 -50.19 -9.62 8.47
C PRO A 166 -50.99 -9.39 7.18
N THR A 167 -50.98 -8.16 6.65
CA THR A 167 -51.67 -7.77 5.41
C THR A 167 -50.73 -7.66 4.21
N ASP A 168 -49.45 -7.93 4.41
CA ASP A 168 -48.41 -7.95 3.36
C ASP A 168 -47.91 -9.38 3.16
N HIS A 169 -47.30 -9.66 2.01
CA HIS A 169 -46.71 -10.97 1.68
C HIS A 169 -45.42 -10.78 0.86
N TYR A 170 -44.56 -11.79 0.81
CA TYR A 170 -43.37 -11.73 -0.01
C TYR A 170 -43.66 -12.02 -1.48
N VAL A 171 -42.99 -11.31 -2.39
CA VAL A 171 -43.10 -11.46 -3.83
C VAL A 171 -41.71 -11.47 -4.47
N HIS A 172 -41.60 -12.05 -5.66
CA HIS A 172 -40.42 -11.86 -6.49
C HIS A 172 -40.44 -10.44 -7.09
N PRO A 173 -39.32 -9.70 -7.05
CA PRO A 173 -39.22 -8.41 -7.71
C PRO A 173 -39.40 -8.56 -9.23
N THR A 174 -40.08 -7.59 -9.85
CA THR A 174 -40.33 -7.58 -11.31
C THR A 174 -39.26 -6.81 -12.10
N THR A 175 -38.47 -5.98 -11.43
CA THR A 175 -37.46 -5.10 -12.04
C THR A 175 -36.06 -5.69 -12.10
N VAL A 176 -35.78 -6.70 -11.28
CA VAL A 176 -34.51 -7.43 -11.25
C VAL A 176 -34.77 -8.93 -11.20
N ASN A 177 -33.96 -9.72 -11.91
CA ASN A 177 -34.13 -11.17 -11.91
C ASN A 177 -33.39 -11.78 -10.72
N VAL A 178 -34.14 -12.24 -9.72
CA VAL A 178 -33.62 -12.98 -8.57
C VAL A 178 -34.05 -14.45 -8.55
N THR A 179 -34.86 -14.89 -9.52
CA THR A 179 -35.52 -16.19 -9.52
C THR A 179 -34.58 -17.33 -9.94
N GLY A 180 -34.86 -18.52 -9.43
CA GLY A 180 -34.13 -19.75 -9.74
C GLY A 180 -32.85 -19.90 -8.91
N ASN A 181 -31.97 -20.82 -9.32
CA ASN A 181 -30.64 -20.93 -8.71
C ASN A 181 -29.86 -19.64 -8.95
N ARG A 182 -29.20 -19.09 -7.93
CA ARG A 182 -28.40 -17.86 -8.03
C ARG A 182 -26.98 -18.14 -7.53
N TYR A 183 -26.06 -18.43 -8.43
CA TYR A 183 -24.69 -18.78 -8.10
C TYR A 183 -23.86 -17.57 -7.69
N LEU A 184 -22.99 -17.72 -6.70
CA LEU A 184 -22.07 -16.67 -6.26
C LEU A 184 -20.85 -16.63 -7.18
N VAL A 185 -20.79 -15.62 -8.06
CA VAL A 185 -19.71 -15.47 -9.05
C VAL A 185 -19.07 -14.10 -8.93
N VAL A 186 -17.75 -14.04 -8.74
CA VAL A 186 -17.04 -12.75 -8.74
C VAL A 186 -17.07 -12.17 -10.16
N LYS A 187 -17.51 -10.92 -10.28
CA LYS A 187 -17.68 -10.27 -11.57
C LYS A 187 -16.36 -10.21 -12.34
N SER A 188 -16.40 -10.61 -13.62
CA SER A 188 -15.25 -10.54 -14.51
C SER A 188 -15.07 -9.13 -15.09
N GLY A 189 -13.83 -8.65 -15.20
CA GLY A 189 -13.51 -7.37 -15.84
C GLY A 189 -12.49 -6.57 -15.04
N VAL A 190 -11.96 -5.51 -15.66
CA VAL A 190 -11.11 -4.54 -14.95
C VAL A 190 -12.01 -3.72 -14.03
N SER A 191 -11.85 -3.87 -12.73
CA SER A 191 -12.50 -2.99 -11.75
C SER A 191 -11.72 -1.67 -11.66
N SER A 192 -12.43 -0.55 -11.55
CA SER A 192 -11.82 0.74 -11.18
C SER A 192 -11.61 0.90 -9.67
N SER A 193 -11.89 -0.17 -8.91
CA SER A 193 -11.84 -0.26 -7.45
C SER A 193 -11.14 -1.54 -7.04
N ASN A 194 -10.46 -1.52 -5.90
CA ASN A 194 -9.82 -2.69 -5.30
C ASN A 194 -10.84 -3.73 -4.81
N ARG A 195 -12.10 -3.33 -4.62
CA ARG A 195 -13.24 -4.18 -4.31
C ARG A 195 -13.94 -4.61 -5.61
N ILE A 196 -14.21 -5.92 -5.75
CA ILE A 196 -14.85 -6.48 -6.95
C ILE A 196 -16.28 -6.93 -6.60
N LEU A 197 -17.24 -6.60 -7.46
CA LEU A 197 -18.65 -6.96 -7.26
C LEU A 197 -18.92 -8.42 -7.69
N TYR A 198 -20.17 -8.85 -7.54
CA TYR A 198 -20.64 -10.18 -7.90
C TYR A 198 -21.69 -10.13 -9.02
N ASP A 199 -21.69 -11.19 -9.82
CA ASP A 199 -22.81 -11.57 -10.68
C ASP A 199 -23.48 -12.82 -10.10
N TYR A 200 -24.75 -13.03 -10.46
CA TYR A 200 -25.57 -14.13 -9.92
C TYR A 200 -26.22 -14.99 -11.02
N PRO A 201 -25.46 -15.73 -11.85
CA PRO A 201 -26.03 -16.51 -12.93
C PRO A 201 -26.89 -17.67 -12.40
N THR A 202 -27.77 -18.19 -13.27
CA THR A 202 -28.63 -19.35 -12.98
C THR A 202 -28.04 -20.70 -13.37
N ALA A 203 -27.08 -20.69 -14.29
CA ALA A 203 -26.32 -21.86 -14.69
C ALA A 203 -25.10 -22.04 -13.76
N ASP A 204 -24.74 -23.31 -13.53
CA ASP A 204 -23.52 -23.65 -12.79
C ASP A 204 -22.27 -23.07 -13.50
N PRO A 205 -21.54 -22.14 -12.87
CA PRO A 205 -20.38 -21.50 -13.48
C PRO A 205 -19.23 -22.50 -13.72
N SER A 206 -19.10 -23.53 -12.88
CA SER A 206 -18.03 -24.52 -13.01
C SER A 206 -18.26 -25.48 -14.17
N ALA A 207 -19.50 -25.68 -14.60
CA ALA A 207 -19.83 -26.52 -15.76
C ALA A 207 -19.33 -25.92 -17.08
N ILE A 208 -19.13 -24.60 -17.13
CA ILE A 208 -18.59 -23.87 -18.29
C ILE A 208 -17.14 -23.40 -18.06
N GLY A 209 -16.49 -23.87 -16.99
CA GLY A 209 -15.10 -23.52 -16.66
C GLY A 209 -14.88 -22.10 -16.15
N ASN A 210 -15.93 -21.42 -15.66
CA ASN A 210 -15.80 -20.09 -15.07
C ASN A 210 -15.29 -20.18 -13.62
N LYS A 211 -13.97 -20.04 -13.46
CA LYS A 211 -13.29 -20.07 -12.16
C LYS A 211 -13.70 -18.95 -11.20
N ASN A 212 -14.34 -17.88 -11.68
CA ASN A 212 -14.83 -16.83 -10.78
C ASN A 212 -16.05 -17.29 -9.95
N GLY A 213 -16.70 -18.39 -10.32
CA GLY A 213 -17.74 -19.04 -9.51
C GLY A 213 -17.24 -20.19 -8.65
N GLU A 214 -15.93 -20.41 -8.62
CA GLU A 214 -15.27 -21.49 -7.88
C GLU A 214 -14.64 -20.95 -6.60
N TRP A 215 -14.88 -21.65 -5.49
CA TRP A 215 -14.54 -21.21 -4.14
C TRP A 215 -13.82 -22.29 -3.35
N LYS A 216 -12.90 -21.87 -2.48
CA LYS A 216 -12.23 -22.71 -1.48
C LYS A 216 -12.63 -22.27 -0.09
N LEU A 217 -12.92 -23.22 0.77
CA LEU A 217 -13.13 -23.02 2.20
C LEU A 217 -11.76 -23.04 2.89
N VAL A 218 -11.20 -21.86 3.17
CA VAL A 218 -9.93 -21.70 3.90
C VAL A 218 -10.25 -21.49 5.37
N THR A 219 -9.69 -22.29 6.27
CA THR A 219 -9.95 -22.14 7.72
C THR A 219 -8.96 -21.20 8.38
N LEU A 220 -9.29 -20.69 9.58
CA LEU A 220 -8.32 -19.97 10.40
C LEU A 220 -7.09 -20.84 10.73
N ASP A 221 -7.28 -22.16 10.89
CA ASP A 221 -6.20 -23.12 11.10
C ASP A 221 -5.23 -23.18 9.88
N ASP A 222 -5.76 -23.10 8.66
CA ASP A 222 -4.94 -23.02 7.44
C ASP A 222 -4.15 -21.71 7.37
N LEU A 223 -4.81 -20.59 7.68
CA LEU A 223 -4.16 -19.26 7.72
C LEU A 223 -3.01 -19.24 8.74
N LYS A 224 -3.23 -19.76 9.95
CA LYS A 224 -2.19 -19.87 10.99
C LYS A 224 -1.01 -20.74 10.54
N LYS A 225 -1.27 -21.84 9.82
CA LYS A 225 -0.21 -22.74 9.32
C LYS A 225 0.57 -22.18 8.14
N ALA A 226 0.07 -21.17 7.46
CA ALA A 226 0.82 -20.47 6.42
C ALA A 226 2.03 -19.69 6.98
N PHE A 227 2.07 -19.42 8.29
CA PHE A 227 3.18 -18.71 8.93
C PHE A 227 4.44 -19.58 8.93
N LYS A 228 5.47 -19.17 8.20
CA LYS A 228 6.74 -19.90 8.06
C LYS A 228 7.90 -18.98 8.43
N ALA A 229 8.91 -19.51 9.11
CA ALA A 229 10.12 -18.73 9.40
C ALA A 229 10.87 -18.34 8.11
N GLN A 230 10.74 -19.16 7.06
CA GLN A 230 11.37 -18.97 5.77
C GLN A 230 10.33 -19.09 4.66
N PHE A 231 10.27 -18.08 3.80
CA PHE A 231 9.42 -18.05 2.61
C PHE A 231 10.26 -18.30 1.36
N ALA A 232 9.70 -19.03 0.41
CA ALA A 232 10.31 -19.18 -0.90
C ALA A 232 10.29 -17.86 -1.68
N SER A 233 11.20 -17.66 -2.62
CA SER A 233 11.30 -16.44 -3.43
C SER A 233 10.05 -16.13 -4.26
N ALA A 234 9.25 -17.16 -4.56
CA ALA A 234 7.99 -17.04 -5.30
C ALA A 234 6.74 -17.06 -4.39
N GLU A 235 6.93 -17.12 -3.08
CA GLU A 235 5.86 -17.20 -2.10
C GLU A 235 5.57 -15.81 -1.50
N ALA A 236 4.29 -15.44 -1.44
CA ALA A 236 3.88 -14.20 -0.78
C ALA A 236 3.96 -14.35 0.75
N PRO A 237 4.21 -13.24 1.49
CA PRO A 237 4.05 -13.21 2.94
C PRO A 237 2.68 -13.74 3.39
N ALA A 238 2.64 -14.45 4.51
CA ALA A 238 1.41 -14.99 5.06
C ALA A 238 0.48 -13.86 5.51
N ASP A 239 -0.82 -14.01 5.25
CA ASP A 239 -1.79 -13.05 5.75
C ASP A 239 -1.94 -13.18 7.27
N ALA A 240 -1.78 -12.07 7.97
CA ALA A 240 -1.95 -11.97 9.42
C ALA A 240 -3.05 -10.96 9.78
N THR A 241 -3.75 -10.38 8.81
CA THR A 241 -4.78 -9.36 9.05
C THR A 241 -5.94 -9.90 9.88
N PHE A 242 -6.20 -11.21 9.87
CA PHE A 242 -7.21 -11.84 10.73
C PHE A 242 -6.92 -11.70 12.24
N LEU A 243 -5.71 -11.29 12.63
CA LEU A 243 -5.38 -10.95 14.02
C LEU A 243 -5.93 -9.57 14.43
N MET A 244 -6.27 -8.73 13.45
CA MET A 244 -6.85 -7.41 13.66
C MET A 244 -8.38 -7.48 13.69
N SER A 245 -8.99 -6.62 14.50
CA SER A 245 -10.43 -6.38 14.54
C SER A 245 -10.77 -5.16 13.69
N ASP A 246 -11.75 -5.30 12.80
CA ASP A 246 -12.23 -4.21 11.94
C ASP A 246 -11.12 -3.41 11.22
N PRO A 247 -10.23 -4.08 10.46
CA PRO A 247 -9.14 -3.40 9.75
C PRO A 247 -9.61 -2.40 8.68
N ASP A 248 -10.82 -2.58 8.17
CA ASP A 248 -11.44 -1.82 7.07
C ASP A 248 -12.47 -0.77 7.56
N PHE A 249 -12.55 -0.54 8.89
CA PHE A 249 -13.49 0.40 9.51
C PHE A 249 -14.92 0.31 8.97
N VAL A 250 -15.37 -0.92 8.71
CA VAL A 250 -16.61 -1.17 7.98
C VAL A 250 -17.82 -0.80 8.81
N ARG A 251 -18.89 -0.39 8.13
CA ARG A 251 -20.13 0.02 8.77
C ARG A 251 -20.65 -1.06 9.73
N SER A 252 -20.96 -0.65 10.96
CA SER A 252 -21.66 -1.48 11.94
C SER A 252 -20.93 -2.77 12.33
N HIS A 253 -19.61 -2.71 12.32
CA HIS A 253 -18.75 -3.80 12.79
C HIS A 253 -18.28 -3.54 14.23
N LYS A 254 -18.68 -4.42 15.15
CA LYS A 254 -18.39 -4.27 16.59
C LYS A 254 -16.88 -4.23 16.91
N GLY A 255 -16.06 -4.80 16.04
CA GLY A 255 -14.59 -4.80 16.18
C GLY A 255 -13.97 -3.41 16.28
N ILE A 256 -14.67 -2.35 15.88
CA ILE A 256 -14.22 -0.97 16.08
C ILE A 256 -13.93 -0.63 17.55
N LEU A 257 -14.60 -1.29 18.50
CA LEU A 257 -14.39 -1.10 19.93
C LEU A 257 -13.02 -1.59 20.43
N ASN A 258 -12.31 -2.38 19.62
CA ASN A 258 -10.95 -2.84 19.93
C ASN A 258 -9.89 -1.83 19.46
N TRP A 259 -10.30 -0.77 18.75
CA TRP A 259 -9.43 0.37 18.46
C TRP A 259 -9.49 1.37 19.62
N THR A 260 -8.35 1.55 20.27
CA THR A 260 -8.16 2.53 21.34
C THR A 260 -7.95 3.92 20.73
N VAL A 261 -8.78 4.86 21.15
CA VAL A 261 -8.73 6.27 20.71
C VAL A 261 -8.26 7.12 21.88
N THR A 262 -7.10 7.76 21.74
CA THR A 262 -6.49 8.59 22.80
C THR A 262 -6.22 9.99 22.26
N GLY A 263 -6.63 11.02 23.01
CA GLY A 263 -6.37 12.42 22.65
C GLY A 263 -7.37 13.03 21.66
N PHE A 264 -8.43 12.30 21.30
CA PHE A 264 -9.47 12.77 20.39
C PHE A 264 -10.86 12.77 21.04
N HIS A 265 -11.75 13.61 20.51
CA HIS A 265 -13.16 13.66 20.87
C HIS A 265 -13.98 12.88 19.87
N THR A 266 -14.89 12.04 20.36
CA THR A 266 -15.80 11.29 19.50
C THR A 266 -17.11 11.01 20.21
N THR A 267 -18.18 10.83 19.43
CA THR A 267 -19.51 10.50 19.95
C THR A 267 -20.06 9.32 19.17
N PRO A 268 -20.28 8.16 19.83
CA PRO A 268 -20.89 6.99 19.21
C PRO A 268 -22.31 7.28 18.73
N GLN A 269 -22.64 6.69 17.58
CA GLN A 269 -23.94 6.78 16.96
C GLN A 269 -24.85 5.64 17.41
N LYS A 270 -26.12 5.98 17.65
CA LYS A 270 -27.19 5.02 17.99
C LYS A 270 -28.27 4.97 16.91
N ASP A 271 -28.90 3.81 16.75
CA ASP A 271 -30.12 3.67 15.97
C ASP A 271 -31.30 4.39 16.65
N ASN A 272 -32.46 4.39 15.99
CA ASN A 272 -33.68 4.98 16.54
C ASN A 272 -34.20 4.25 17.80
N GLY A 273 -33.77 3.02 18.05
CA GLY A 273 -34.05 2.25 19.27
C GLY A 273 -33.04 2.50 20.40
N GLY A 274 -32.07 3.40 20.21
CA GLY A 274 -31.02 3.71 21.19
C GLY A 274 -29.90 2.67 21.26
N LYS A 275 -29.83 1.72 20.32
CA LYS A 275 -28.77 0.71 20.25
C LYS A 275 -27.55 1.26 19.51
N GLU A 276 -26.37 0.94 20.01
CA GLU A 276 -25.11 1.26 19.33
C GLU A 276 -25.07 0.59 17.95
N ILE A 277 -24.72 1.38 16.93
CA ILE A 277 -24.55 0.87 15.55
C ILE A 277 -23.10 0.91 15.08
N TYR A 278 -22.16 1.08 16.02
CA TYR A 278 -20.71 1.07 15.79
C TYR A 278 -20.29 2.01 14.64
N ALA A 279 -20.87 3.20 14.65
CA ALA A 279 -20.54 4.34 13.82
C ALA A 279 -20.45 5.58 14.72
N PHE A 280 -20.01 6.72 14.19
CA PHE A 280 -19.84 7.94 14.99
C PHE A 280 -20.59 9.10 14.36
N ASP A 281 -21.08 10.00 15.21
CA ASP A 281 -21.74 11.20 14.74
C ASP A 281 -20.73 12.13 14.04
N VAL A 282 -21.14 12.76 12.95
CA VAL A 282 -20.29 13.73 12.23
C VAL A 282 -19.90 14.89 13.15
N THR A 283 -20.85 15.36 13.99
CA THR A 283 -20.63 16.36 15.04
C THR A 283 -21.41 16.00 16.30
N SER A 284 -20.84 16.28 17.50
CA SER A 284 -21.54 16.12 18.79
C SER A 284 -22.28 17.39 19.22
N SER A 285 -21.74 18.55 18.82
CA SER A 285 -22.31 19.89 18.87
C SER A 285 -21.42 20.84 18.05
N ASN A 286 -21.89 22.07 17.76
CA ASN A 286 -21.08 23.07 17.06
C ASN A 286 -19.93 23.63 17.90
N THR A 287 -19.95 23.46 19.22
CA THR A 287 -18.94 24.00 20.16
C THR A 287 -17.93 22.95 20.60
N SER A 288 -18.15 21.67 20.29
CA SER A 288 -17.24 20.56 20.55
C SER A 288 -17.34 19.55 19.41
N PRO A 289 -16.86 19.91 18.20
CA PRO A 289 -16.92 19.00 17.06
C PRO A 289 -16.09 17.75 17.31
N ASN A 290 -16.55 16.62 16.79
CA ASN A 290 -15.85 15.34 16.93
C ASN A 290 -14.54 15.41 16.13
N THR A 291 -13.42 15.19 16.79
CA THR A 291 -12.12 15.17 16.12
C THR A 291 -11.75 13.77 15.63
N TYR A 292 -12.34 12.71 16.17
CA TYR A 292 -12.30 11.35 15.60
C TYR A 292 -13.67 10.93 15.08
N TYR A 293 -13.70 10.42 13.85
CA TYR A 293 -14.91 10.07 13.12
C TYR A 293 -14.69 8.82 12.28
N VAL A 294 -15.69 7.93 12.23
CA VAL A 294 -15.74 6.82 11.27
C VAL A 294 -17.08 6.86 10.55
N GLY A 295 -17.03 6.97 9.22
CA GLY A 295 -18.21 7.07 8.36
C GLY A 295 -17.97 7.81 7.06
N VAL A 296 -19.06 8.20 6.39
CA VAL A 296 -19.04 8.84 5.06
C VAL A 296 -19.72 10.21 5.02
N GLY A 297 -20.03 10.79 6.17
CA GLY A 297 -20.87 11.99 6.31
C GLY A 297 -22.37 11.68 6.29
N GLN A 298 -22.77 10.44 6.60
CA GLN A 298 -24.15 9.98 6.50
C GLN A 298 -25.12 10.64 7.49
N LEU A 299 -26.43 10.54 7.22
CA LEU A 299 -27.49 10.88 8.16
C LEU A 299 -27.39 10.09 9.47
N ASN A 300 -27.60 10.79 10.59
CA ASN A 300 -27.62 10.16 11.89
C ASN A 300 -28.93 9.36 12.13
N LYS A 301 -28.85 8.21 12.84
CA LYS A 301 -29.96 7.36 13.33
C LYS A 301 -30.73 6.56 12.28
N TRP A 302 -30.85 7.06 11.06
CA TRP A 302 -31.58 6.42 9.97
C TRP A 302 -30.72 6.38 8.70
N PRO A 303 -30.15 5.21 8.32
CA PRO A 303 -29.44 5.11 7.06
C PRO A 303 -30.41 5.36 5.91
N ASP A 304 -30.09 6.33 5.05
CA ASP A 304 -30.89 6.74 3.90
C ASP A 304 -30.17 6.43 2.57
N GLY A 305 -30.68 6.97 1.45
CA GLY A 305 -30.10 6.78 0.14
C GLY A 305 -28.61 7.14 0.08
N TYR A 306 -28.12 8.09 0.88
CA TYR A 306 -26.68 8.41 0.90
C TYR A 306 -25.83 7.23 1.36
N THR A 307 -26.25 6.55 2.43
CA THR A 307 -25.60 5.32 2.92
C THR A 307 -25.71 4.20 1.90
N ARG A 308 -26.84 4.11 1.17
CA ARG A 308 -26.98 3.12 0.10
C ARG A 308 -25.91 3.27 -0.98
N PHE A 309 -25.76 4.49 -1.51
CA PHE A 309 -24.90 4.77 -2.65
C PHE A 309 -23.41 4.78 -2.28
N TYR A 310 -23.07 5.25 -1.08
CA TYR A 310 -21.69 5.44 -0.65
C TYR A 310 -21.26 4.52 0.49
N GLY A 311 -22.06 3.50 0.77
CA GLY A 311 -21.83 2.38 1.70
C GLY A 311 -20.42 1.81 1.69
N SER A 312 -19.81 1.80 0.51
CA SER A 312 -18.52 1.17 0.26
C SER A 312 -17.29 2.01 0.60
N TYR A 313 -17.51 3.23 1.06
CA TYR A 313 -16.45 4.23 1.23
C TYR A 313 -16.24 4.63 2.69
N TRP A 314 -16.71 3.83 3.63
CA TRP A 314 -16.46 4.04 5.06
C TRP A 314 -14.96 4.10 5.32
N ASN A 315 -14.55 5.05 6.17
CA ASN A 315 -13.17 5.24 6.57
C ASN A 315 -13.12 5.90 7.94
N ALA A 316 -11.97 5.83 8.58
CA ALA A 316 -11.66 6.57 9.79
C ALA A 316 -10.97 7.90 9.45
N SER A 317 -11.27 8.92 10.25
CA SER A 317 -10.78 10.28 10.06
C SER A 317 -10.45 10.96 11.38
N ILE A 318 -9.36 11.71 11.39
CA ILE A 318 -8.96 12.64 12.46
C ILE A 318 -9.00 14.06 11.90
N ARG A 319 -9.86 14.91 12.45
CA ARG A 319 -10.16 16.26 11.96
C ARG A 319 -9.94 17.26 13.08
N ASN A 320 -9.09 18.26 12.87
CA ASN A 320 -9.03 19.37 13.80
C ASN A 320 -10.05 20.41 13.36
N LEU A 321 -11.25 20.41 13.93
CA LEU A 321 -12.32 21.35 13.60
C LEU A 321 -12.31 22.53 14.58
N GLY A 322 -11.14 23.14 14.77
CA GLY A 322 -10.89 24.19 15.76
C GLY A 322 -10.71 23.69 17.21
N ASN A 323 -10.92 22.39 17.46
CA ASN A 323 -10.74 21.77 18.77
C ASN A 323 -9.29 21.29 19.00
N ASN A 324 -8.35 22.23 19.06
CA ASN A 324 -6.92 21.97 19.17
C ASN A 324 -6.52 21.09 20.37
N ALA A 325 -7.26 21.18 21.48
CA ALA A 325 -7.00 20.39 22.70
C ALA A 325 -7.25 18.88 22.51
N GLN A 326 -8.03 18.51 21.49
CA GLN A 326 -8.40 17.13 21.19
C GLN A 326 -8.06 16.76 19.73
N ALA A 327 -7.03 17.40 19.15
CA ALA A 327 -6.62 17.18 17.75
C ALA A 327 -5.30 16.41 17.60
N ASN A 328 -4.70 15.96 18.71
CA ASN A 328 -3.41 15.28 18.73
C ASN A 328 -3.49 14.04 19.60
N GLY A 329 -2.99 12.91 19.12
CA GLY A 329 -3.27 11.63 19.77
C GLY A 329 -2.97 10.41 18.92
N THR A 330 -3.58 9.29 19.29
CA THR A 330 -3.43 7.99 18.61
C THR A 330 -4.77 7.29 18.45
N VAL A 331 -4.91 6.58 17.32
CA VAL A 331 -5.94 5.56 17.09
C VAL A 331 -5.18 4.27 16.82
N SER A 332 -5.30 3.28 17.71
CA SER A 332 -4.45 2.09 17.64
C SER A 332 -5.12 0.83 18.14
N GLN A 333 -4.61 -0.32 17.72
CA GLN A 333 -5.06 -1.63 18.16
C GLN A 333 -3.85 -2.49 18.52
N GLU A 334 -3.95 -3.17 19.65
CA GLU A 334 -2.99 -4.16 20.09
C GLU A 334 -3.41 -5.55 19.59
N VAL A 335 -2.49 -6.27 18.97
CA VAL A 335 -2.73 -7.62 18.45
C VAL A 335 -1.73 -8.61 19.01
N THR A 336 -2.22 -9.78 19.39
CA THR A 336 -1.36 -10.91 19.77
C THR A 336 -0.76 -11.55 18.53
N THR A 337 0.54 -11.46 18.38
CA THR A 337 1.26 -12.06 17.25
C THR A 337 1.34 -13.59 17.39
N LEU A 338 1.49 -14.32 16.28
CA LEU A 338 1.57 -15.79 16.32
C LEU A 338 2.99 -16.31 16.36
N LYS A 339 3.91 -15.64 15.67
CA LYS A 339 5.30 -16.03 15.53
C LYS A 339 6.22 -14.83 15.65
N LYS A 340 7.42 -15.04 16.18
CA LYS A 340 8.53 -14.12 16.05
C LYS A 340 8.87 -13.89 14.58
N GLY A 341 9.45 -12.73 14.27
CA GLY A 341 9.89 -12.37 12.94
C GLY A 341 9.32 -11.03 12.48
N TRP A 342 9.44 -10.77 11.18
CA TRP A 342 9.05 -9.53 10.56
C TRP A 342 7.57 -9.51 10.21
N TYR A 343 6.90 -8.41 10.57
CA TYR A 343 5.54 -8.10 10.17
C TYR A 343 5.53 -6.83 9.34
N ARG A 344 4.85 -6.88 8.19
CA ARG A 344 4.55 -5.69 7.40
C ARG A 344 3.19 -5.17 7.83
N VAL A 345 3.18 -3.94 8.32
CA VAL A 345 1.96 -3.17 8.59
C VAL A 345 1.75 -2.23 7.42
N SER A 346 0.53 -2.17 6.90
CA SER A 346 0.15 -1.18 5.88
C SER A 346 -1.23 -0.61 6.17
N CYS A 347 -1.49 0.58 5.65
CA CYS A 347 -2.82 1.19 5.60
C CYS A 347 -2.91 2.14 4.40
N ASP A 348 -4.12 2.37 3.92
CA ASP A 348 -4.41 3.45 3.00
C ASP A 348 -4.64 4.72 3.81
N GLY A 349 -4.02 5.84 3.43
CA GLY A 349 -4.23 7.06 4.18
C GLY A 349 -3.31 8.23 3.83
N PHE A 350 -3.80 9.42 4.12
CA PHE A 350 -3.03 10.65 3.99
C PHE A 350 -3.26 11.59 5.15
N PHE A 351 -2.38 12.57 5.26
CA PHE A 351 -2.60 13.77 6.06
C PHE A 351 -2.55 15.03 5.20
N SER A 352 -3.33 16.03 5.59
CA SER A 352 -3.51 17.30 4.93
C SER A 352 -3.37 18.41 5.97
N PRO A 353 -2.17 18.97 6.14
CA PRO A 353 -1.94 20.09 7.03
C PRO A 353 -2.48 21.38 6.42
N ASP A 354 -3.15 22.22 7.20
CA ASP A 354 -3.51 23.57 6.77
C ASP A 354 -2.26 24.46 6.64
N THR A 355 -2.40 25.60 5.97
CA THR A 355 -1.31 26.56 5.75
C THR A 355 -0.70 27.00 7.09
N GLY A 356 0.58 26.72 7.25
CA GLY A 356 1.34 27.06 8.47
C GLY A 356 1.08 26.13 9.66
N SER A 357 0.34 25.03 9.47
CA SER A 357 0.22 23.96 10.45
C SER A 357 1.51 23.15 10.55
N GLY A 358 1.81 22.68 11.77
CA GLY A 358 2.92 21.77 12.04
C GLY A 358 2.53 20.29 11.95
N MET A 359 1.30 20.00 11.53
CA MET A 359 0.70 18.67 11.57
C MET A 359 1.53 17.63 10.84
N LYS A 360 1.69 16.48 11.48
CA LYS A 360 2.14 15.23 10.87
C LYS A 360 1.25 14.09 11.37
N ALA A 361 0.84 13.23 10.46
CA ALA A 361 0.28 11.92 10.81
C ALA A 361 1.27 10.82 10.42
N SER A 362 1.42 9.82 11.27
CA SER A 362 2.33 8.69 11.02
C SER A 362 1.63 7.37 11.25
N LEU A 363 1.85 6.42 10.35
CA LEU A 363 1.63 5.00 10.62
C LEU A 363 2.73 4.55 11.59
N PHE A 364 2.35 3.86 12.67
CA PHE A 364 3.29 3.33 13.64
C PHE A 364 3.01 1.87 13.97
N ALA A 365 4.06 1.18 14.40
CA ALA A 365 4.01 -0.16 14.93
C ALA A 365 5.05 -0.31 16.04
N ASN A 366 4.63 -0.77 17.21
CA ASN A 366 5.53 -1.00 18.34
C ASN A 366 5.16 -2.29 19.07
N VAL A 367 6.18 -3.04 19.48
CA VAL A 367 6.01 -4.25 20.28
C VAL A 367 6.20 -3.89 21.74
N ASP A 368 5.32 -4.39 22.60
CA ASP A 368 5.38 -4.09 24.02
C ASP A 368 6.64 -4.65 24.68
N ASN A 369 7.07 -4.01 25.77
CA ASN A 369 8.18 -4.46 26.63
C ASN A 369 9.53 -4.63 25.91
N THR A 370 9.74 -4.01 24.75
CA THR A 370 11.03 -3.99 24.04
C THR A 370 11.49 -2.58 23.71
N THR A 371 12.81 -2.40 23.70
CA THR A 371 13.48 -1.16 23.27
C THR A 371 14.26 -1.35 21.97
N ASP A 372 14.13 -2.50 21.30
CA ASP A 372 14.72 -2.71 19.96
C ASP A 372 14.08 -1.72 18.98
N GLY A 373 14.92 -0.91 18.31
CA GLY A 373 14.44 0.08 17.34
C GLY A 373 13.71 -0.52 16.15
N ARG A 374 13.96 -1.79 15.81
CA ARG A 374 13.20 -2.51 14.76
C ARG A 374 11.81 -2.93 15.21
N SER A 375 11.62 -3.02 16.52
CA SER A 375 10.36 -3.34 17.16
C SER A 375 9.57 -2.07 17.53
N ASN A 376 10.08 -0.88 17.24
CA ASN A 376 9.41 0.40 17.47
C ASN A 376 9.66 1.34 16.28
N VAL A 377 8.78 1.26 15.30
CA VAL A 377 8.93 1.91 13.99
C VAL A 377 7.75 2.82 13.69
N SER A 378 8.04 3.88 12.94
CA SER A 378 7.00 4.78 12.43
C SER A 378 7.43 5.39 11.11
N ALA A 379 6.44 5.77 10.31
CA ALA A 379 6.67 6.56 9.11
C ALA A 379 5.51 7.52 8.89
N VAL A 380 5.84 8.76 8.50
CA VAL A 380 4.85 9.77 8.13
C VAL A 380 4.01 9.23 6.96
N LEU A 381 2.70 9.45 7.05
CA LEU A 381 1.76 9.12 5.98
C LEU A 381 2.06 9.96 4.74
N ASN A 382 1.53 9.54 3.61
CA ASN A 382 1.52 10.37 2.41
C ASN A 382 0.82 11.72 2.67
N THR A 383 1.35 12.79 2.09
CA THR A 383 0.72 14.12 2.13
C THR A 383 -0.35 14.19 1.05
N PHE A 384 -1.51 14.77 1.38
CA PHE A 384 -2.59 14.95 0.43
C PHE A 384 -2.16 15.78 -0.79
N GLY A 385 -2.47 15.28 -1.98
CA GLY A 385 -2.07 15.82 -3.27
C GLY A 385 -2.97 16.94 -3.80
N ASN A 386 -4.01 17.33 -3.05
CA ASN A 386 -5.01 18.34 -3.43
C ASN A 386 -5.86 17.94 -4.65
N GLU A 387 -6.15 16.65 -4.84
CA GLU A 387 -7.01 16.14 -5.92
C GLU A 387 -8.47 16.60 -5.76
N PHE A 388 -8.85 17.05 -4.57
CA PHE A 388 -10.12 17.72 -4.31
C PHE A 388 -9.97 18.77 -3.20
N THR A 389 -10.91 19.70 -3.13
CA THR A 389 -10.99 20.70 -2.06
C THR A 389 -12.03 20.31 -1.01
N TYR A 390 -11.81 20.78 0.22
CA TYR A 390 -12.74 20.65 1.34
C TYR A 390 -12.60 21.86 2.27
N ASP A 391 -13.63 22.09 3.09
CA ASP A 391 -13.65 23.08 4.16
C ASP A 391 -14.28 22.45 5.44
N GLU A 392 -14.34 23.22 6.52
CA GLU A 392 -14.92 22.77 7.80
C GLU A 392 -16.39 22.40 7.66
N ASP A 393 -17.15 23.15 6.85
CA ASP A 393 -18.57 22.89 6.59
C ASP A 393 -18.75 21.54 5.88
N ALA A 394 -17.95 21.23 4.86
CA ALA A 394 -18.00 19.95 4.16
C ALA A 394 -17.61 18.77 5.08
N LEU A 395 -16.65 18.99 5.99
CA LEU A 395 -16.26 17.97 6.97
C LEU A 395 -17.32 17.76 8.07
N THR A 396 -18.14 18.77 8.36
CA THR A 396 -19.20 18.70 9.39
C THR A 396 -20.60 18.46 8.84
N ASN A 397 -20.77 18.56 7.52
CA ASN A 397 -22.07 18.41 6.87
C ASN A 397 -22.59 16.97 6.97
N THR A 398 -23.90 16.86 7.20
CA THR A 398 -24.65 15.61 7.10
C THR A 398 -25.28 15.52 5.71
N TYR A 399 -24.86 14.52 4.93
CA TYR A 399 -25.30 14.28 3.57
C TYR A 399 -26.49 13.30 3.54
N LYS A 400 -27.41 13.52 2.60
CA LYS A 400 -28.71 12.83 2.52
C LYS A 400 -28.97 12.26 1.12
N THR A 401 -30.07 11.52 0.96
CA THR A 401 -30.54 10.99 -0.34
C THR A 401 -30.51 12.04 -1.45
N ALA A 402 -30.96 13.27 -1.17
CA ALA A 402 -30.97 14.35 -2.17
C ALA A 402 -29.56 14.74 -2.65
N ASP A 403 -28.56 14.72 -1.75
CA ASP A 403 -27.16 14.95 -2.12
C ASP A 403 -26.63 13.82 -3.01
N ALA A 404 -26.93 12.56 -2.67
CA ALA A 404 -26.50 11.43 -3.47
C ALA A 404 -27.13 11.42 -4.88
N ASN A 405 -28.43 11.73 -4.99
CA ASN A 405 -29.12 11.85 -6.27
C ASN A 405 -28.56 13.00 -7.14
N ALA A 406 -27.95 14.01 -6.50
CA ALA A 406 -27.24 15.11 -7.16
C ALA A 406 -25.74 14.82 -7.33
N GLU A 407 -25.29 13.58 -7.10
CA GLU A 407 -23.88 13.16 -7.18
C GLU A 407 -22.92 13.97 -6.28
N LYS A 408 -23.45 14.53 -5.18
CA LYS A 408 -22.69 15.34 -4.24
C LYS A 408 -22.01 14.46 -3.19
N GLU A 409 -20.72 14.28 -3.37
CA GLU A 409 -19.86 13.46 -2.51
C GLU A 409 -19.27 14.25 -1.33
N SER A 410 -19.21 13.62 -0.16
CA SER A 410 -18.49 14.14 1.00
C SER A 410 -16.97 14.02 0.80
N PRO A 411 -16.16 14.80 1.54
CA PRO A 411 -14.70 14.63 1.53
C PRO A 411 -14.27 13.19 1.85
N TYR A 412 -14.98 12.51 2.74
CA TYR A 412 -14.71 11.11 3.12
C TYR A 412 -14.88 10.15 1.94
N VAL A 413 -15.96 10.29 1.18
CA VAL A 413 -16.21 9.47 -0.01
C VAL A 413 -15.14 9.71 -1.06
N LYS A 414 -14.77 10.98 -1.29
CA LYS A 414 -13.73 11.34 -2.25
C LYS A 414 -12.36 10.73 -1.87
N ALA A 415 -11.99 10.78 -0.59
CA ALA A 415 -10.76 10.18 -0.10
C ALA A 415 -10.74 8.66 -0.30
N ALA A 416 -11.79 7.95 0.12
CA ALA A 416 -11.89 6.50 -0.05
C ALA A 416 -11.87 6.09 -1.53
N LYS A 417 -12.48 6.87 -2.44
CA LYS A 417 -12.37 6.62 -3.89
C LYS A 417 -10.95 6.75 -4.44
N LEU A 418 -10.07 7.49 -3.79
CA LEU A 418 -8.64 7.52 -4.15
C LEU A 418 -7.94 6.26 -3.63
N PHE A 419 -8.27 5.80 -2.43
CA PHE A 419 -7.75 4.53 -1.87
C PHE A 419 -8.13 3.34 -2.75
N GLU A 420 -9.37 3.32 -3.24
CA GLU A 420 -9.86 2.30 -4.18
C GLU A 420 -9.08 2.23 -5.50
N LYS A 421 -8.37 3.30 -5.87
CA LYS A 421 -7.51 3.36 -7.06
C LYS A 421 -6.05 3.02 -6.76
N GLY A 422 -5.74 2.61 -5.53
CA GLY A 422 -4.36 2.34 -5.07
C GLY A 422 -3.55 3.60 -4.78
N SER A 423 -4.20 4.75 -4.54
CA SER A 423 -3.49 5.95 -4.07
C SER A 423 -3.30 5.90 -2.56
N TYR A 424 -2.24 6.56 -2.07
CA TYR A 424 -1.99 6.77 -0.64
C TYR A 424 -1.71 5.50 0.17
N ASN A 425 -1.09 4.48 -0.42
CA ASN A 425 -0.68 3.30 0.34
C ASN A 425 0.53 3.63 1.24
N ASN A 426 0.46 3.27 2.52
CA ASN A 426 1.54 3.44 3.46
C ASN A 426 1.93 2.09 4.03
N SER A 427 3.23 1.85 4.22
CA SER A 427 3.70 0.65 4.88
C SER A 427 4.98 0.87 5.68
N ILE A 428 5.12 0.06 6.74
CA ILE A 428 6.30 -0.08 7.60
C ILE A 428 6.54 -1.57 7.93
N LEU A 429 7.77 -1.91 8.31
CA LEU A 429 8.14 -3.24 8.79
C LEU A 429 8.56 -3.16 10.25
N VAL A 430 8.00 -4.04 11.06
CA VAL A 430 8.28 -4.16 12.49
C VAL A 430 8.77 -5.58 12.79
N TYR A 431 9.77 -5.71 13.65
CA TYR A 431 10.27 -6.99 14.11
C TYR A 431 9.61 -7.37 15.44
N VAL A 432 9.09 -8.59 15.53
CA VAL A 432 8.50 -9.17 16.73
C VAL A 432 9.50 -10.15 17.35
N PRO A 433 10.02 -9.90 18.56
CA PRO A 433 11.09 -10.70 19.16
C PRO A 433 10.71 -12.12 19.54
N ALA A 434 9.50 -12.35 20.06
CA ALA A 434 9.04 -13.66 20.49
C ALA A 434 7.61 -13.99 19.99
N ASP A 435 7.32 -15.28 19.88
CA ASP A 435 5.98 -15.79 19.58
C ASP A 435 5.00 -15.31 20.66
N GLY A 436 3.86 -14.73 20.28
CA GLY A 436 2.85 -14.27 21.23
C GLY A 436 3.07 -12.86 21.78
N ASP A 437 4.13 -12.15 21.40
CA ASP A 437 4.33 -10.77 21.82
C ASP A 437 3.19 -9.87 21.30
N MET A 438 2.84 -8.85 22.09
CA MET A 438 1.81 -7.86 21.72
C MET A 438 2.40 -6.84 20.76
N LEU A 439 1.78 -6.71 19.59
CA LEU A 439 2.11 -5.71 18.59
C LEU A 439 1.02 -4.65 18.54
N ASN A 440 1.37 -3.41 18.86
CA ASN A 440 0.47 -2.26 18.79
C ASN A 440 0.68 -1.49 17.48
N VAL A 441 -0.39 -1.37 16.68
CA VAL A 441 -0.38 -0.72 15.36
C VAL A 441 -1.42 0.40 15.29
N GLY A 442 -1.14 1.49 14.56
CA GLY A 442 -2.13 2.55 14.41
C GLY A 442 -1.63 3.82 13.73
N ILE A 443 -2.45 4.87 13.83
CA ILE A 443 -2.12 6.23 13.38
C ILE A 443 -1.85 7.12 14.58
N LYS A 444 -0.76 7.89 14.50
CA LYS A 444 -0.41 8.95 15.46
C LYS A 444 -0.47 10.31 14.76
N VAL A 445 -1.17 11.28 15.35
CA VAL A 445 -1.25 12.66 14.87
C VAL A 445 -0.60 13.60 15.88
N GLU A 446 0.32 14.43 15.40
CA GLU A 446 1.07 15.40 16.20
C GLU A 446 1.15 16.74 15.48
N GLY A 447 1.24 17.83 16.24
CA GLY A 447 1.39 19.18 15.71
C GLY A 447 0.16 19.74 15.01
N SER A 448 -1.00 19.08 15.12
CA SER A 448 -2.26 19.59 14.57
C SER A 448 -2.75 20.75 15.42
N ASN A 449 -2.87 21.93 14.80
CA ASN A 449 -3.21 23.17 15.48
C ASN A 449 -4.04 24.14 14.62
N LYS A 450 -4.56 23.67 13.48
CA LYS A 450 -5.37 24.47 12.56
C LYS A 450 -6.71 23.80 12.19
N PRO A 451 -7.79 24.56 11.96
CA PRO A 451 -9.13 24.02 11.68
C PRO A 451 -9.32 23.16 10.42
N LEU A 452 -8.36 23.14 9.49
CA LEU A 452 -8.43 22.31 8.27
C LEU A 452 -7.42 21.15 8.26
N ASP A 453 -6.71 20.95 9.38
CA ASP A 453 -5.84 19.79 9.55
C ASP A 453 -6.68 18.51 9.55
N TRP A 454 -6.38 17.61 8.61
CA TRP A 454 -7.15 16.39 8.42
C TRP A 454 -6.26 15.19 8.12
N THR A 455 -6.52 14.07 8.79
CA THR A 455 -6.00 12.74 8.44
C THR A 455 -7.17 11.84 8.14
N VAL A 456 -7.08 11.05 7.08
CA VAL A 456 -8.05 10.01 6.74
C VAL A 456 -7.31 8.74 6.39
N PHE A 457 -7.84 7.61 6.85
CA PHE A 457 -7.21 6.32 6.70
C PHE A 457 -8.22 5.16 6.73
N ASP A 458 -7.85 4.07 6.07
CA ASP A 458 -8.63 2.83 5.97
C ASP A 458 -7.69 1.64 5.67
N ASN A 459 -8.25 0.43 5.61
CA ASN A 459 -7.60 -0.77 5.06
C ASN A 459 -6.27 -1.10 5.74
N PHE A 460 -6.29 -1.27 7.06
CA PHE A 460 -5.13 -1.80 7.75
C PHE A 460 -4.88 -3.25 7.35
N GLN A 461 -3.65 -3.57 6.98
CA GLN A 461 -3.26 -4.95 6.72
C GLN A 461 -1.99 -5.31 7.49
N LEU A 462 -1.98 -6.55 7.96
CA LEU A 462 -0.85 -7.14 8.64
C LEU A 462 -0.42 -8.38 7.87
N LYS A 463 0.84 -8.44 7.44
CA LYS A 463 1.39 -9.62 6.75
C LYS A 463 2.63 -10.12 7.48
N TYR A 464 2.72 -11.42 7.75
CA TYR A 464 3.90 -12.04 8.34
C TYR A 464 4.91 -12.42 7.26
N CYS A 465 6.12 -11.89 7.38
CA CYS A 465 7.17 -11.90 6.36
C CYS A 465 8.27 -12.93 6.63
N GLY A 466 8.11 -13.73 7.70
CA GLY A 466 9.12 -14.67 8.18
C GLY A 466 10.17 -14.01 9.07
N ASP A 467 11.14 -14.80 9.50
CA ASP A 467 12.22 -14.38 10.41
C ASP A 467 13.54 -14.18 9.66
N ASN A 468 13.58 -14.49 8.36
CA ASN A 468 14.75 -14.32 7.53
C ASN A 468 15.06 -12.84 7.25
N ASP A 469 16.31 -12.46 7.45
CA ASP A 469 16.83 -11.15 7.05
C ASP A 469 18.12 -11.26 6.24
N MET A 470 18.42 -10.18 5.52
CA MET A 470 19.70 -9.97 4.86
C MET A 470 20.19 -8.57 5.16
N ILE A 471 21.48 -8.42 5.44
CA ILE A 471 22.11 -7.15 5.76
C ILE A 471 22.95 -6.70 4.57
N LEU A 472 22.79 -5.44 4.19
CA LEU A 472 23.70 -4.71 3.31
C LEU A 472 24.21 -3.49 4.07
N ASP A 473 25.52 -3.43 4.33
CA ASP A 473 26.15 -2.38 5.12
C ASP A 473 27.24 -1.60 4.38
N GLU A 474 27.03 -0.27 4.23
CA GLU A 474 27.91 0.62 3.47
C GLU A 474 29.29 0.81 4.10
N ASP A 475 29.47 0.45 5.37
CA ASP A 475 30.73 0.59 6.10
C ASP A 475 31.67 -0.62 5.93
N GLN A 476 31.18 -1.73 5.38
CA GLN A 476 31.97 -2.95 5.18
C GLN A 476 33.06 -2.77 4.13
N THR A 477 34.27 -3.27 4.38
CA THR A 477 35.44 -3.13 3.49
C THR A 477 35.63 -4.33 2.55
N SER A 478 34.83 -5.39 2.72
CA SER A 478 34.81 -6.56 1.84
C SER A 478 33.41 -7.16 1.77
N LEU A 479 33.14 -8.00 0.76
CA LEU A 479 31.87 -8.74 0.66
C LEU A 479 31.86 -10.07 1.44
N GLY A 480 32.90 -10.35 2.23
CA GLY A 480 32.99 -11.59 3.01
C GLY A 480 31.75 -11.83 3.88
N TYR A 481 31.23 -10.78 4.51
CA TYR A 481 30.02 -10.86 5.34
C TYR A 481 28.77 -11.28 4.55
N LEU A 482 28.65 -10.96 3.26
CA LEU A 482 27.49 -11.39 2.45
C LEU A 482 27.46 -12.91 2.28
N ASN A 483 28.63 -13.51 1.97
CA ASN A 483 28.76 -14.95 1.86
C ASN A 483 28.50 -15.66 3.20
N GLN A 484 28.88 -15.02 4.30
CA GLN A 484 28.76 -15.60 5.63
C GLN A 484 27.34 -15.51 6.22
N GLN A 485 26.40 -14.78 5.58
CA GLN A 485 25.02 -14.68 6.06
C GLN A 485 24.15 -15.92 5.77
N GLY A 486 24.65 -16.90 5.01
CA GLY A 486 23.89 -18.12 4.69
C GLY A 486 22.70 -17.87 3.76
N LEU A 487 22.78 -16.86 2.90
CA LEU A 487 21.72 -16.48 1.97
C LEU A 487 21.56 -17.51 0.85
N LEU A 488 20.33 -17.67 0.38
CA LEU A 488 19.93 -18.55 -0.72
C LEU A 488 19.09 -17.76 -1.73
N THR A 489 19.32 -17.98 -3.02
CA THR A 489 18.58 -17.31 -4.12
C THR A 489 17.15 -17.81 -4.29
N THR A 490 16.80 -18.93 -3.64
CA THR A 490 15.46 -19.53 -3.64
C THR A 490 14.57 -19.02 -2.52
N ASN A 491 15.09 -18.13 -1.65
CA ASN A 491 14.38 -17.64 -0.47
C ASN A 491 14.18 -16.13 -0.55
N ALA A 492 13.11 -15.66 0.08
CA ALA A 492 12.84 -14.25 0.32
C ALA A 492 13.39 -13.82 1.70
N TYR A 493 13.84 -12.57 1.78
CA TYR A 493 14.40 -11.96 2.99
C TYR A 493 13.83 -10.56 3.24
N THR A 494 13.79 -10.16 4.51
CA THR A 494 13.73 -8.74 4.85
C THR A 494 15.13 -8.14 4.76
N LEU A 495 15.34 -7.25 3.79
CA LEU A 495 16.60 -6.53 3.62
C LEU A 495 16.72 -5.40 4.64
N ILE A 496 17.76 -5.46 5.46
CA ILE A 496 18.26 -4.38 6.30
C ILE A 496 19.36 -3.65 5.52
N LEU A 497 19.03 -2.47 4.99
CA LEU A 497 19.94 -1.64 4.21
C LEU A 497 20.50 -0.51 5.07
N LYS A 498 21.74 -0.67 5.52
CA LYS A 498 22.52 0.38 6.17
C LYS A 498 23.17 1.26 5.11
N ARG A 499 22.43 2.31 4.72
CA ARG A 499 22.84 3.35 3.78
C ARG A 499 22.36 4.72 4.25
N LYS A 500 23.28 5.67 4.42
CA LYS A 500 22.95 7.05 4.76
C LYS A 500 22.39 7.80 3.57
N LEU A 501 21.08 8.07 3.61
CA LEU A 501 20.36 8.89 2.65
C LEU A 501 19.69 10.07 3.37
N THR A 502 19.63 11.22 2.71
CA THR A 502 18.96 12.40 3.23
C THR A 502 17.72 12.67 2.40
N PRO A 503 16.51 12.70 3.00
CA PRO A 503 15.28 13.04 2.28
C PRO A 503 15.40 14.35 1.49
N GLY A 504 14.91 14.36 0.27
CA GLY A 504 14.92 15.53 -0.61
C GLY A 504 16.28 15.84 -1.26
N GLN A 505 17.32 15.03 -1.04
CA GLN A 505 18.63 15.19 -1.67
C GLN A 505 18.91 14.05 -2.67
N TRP A 506 19.62 14.36 -3.75
CA TRP A 506 20.12 13.33 -4.66
C TRP A 506 21.23 12.52 -3.97
N ALA A 507 21.27 11.22 -4.26
CA ALA A 507 22.29 10.30 -3.81
C ALA A 507 22.55 9.24 -4.89
N SER A 508 23.75 8.68 -4.92
CA SER A 508 23.99 7.46 -5.69
C SER A 508 23.52 6.22 -4.92
N ILE A 509 23.04 5.23 -5.66
CA ILE A 509 22.67 3.92 -5.15
C ILE A 509 23.03 2.83 -6.15
N THR A 510 23.53 1.71 -5.63
CA THR A 510 23.63 0.46 -6.35
C THR A 510 23.53 -0.70 -5.36
N LEU A 511 22.81 -1.75 -5.70
CA LEU A 511 22.57 -2.89 -4.80
C LEU A 511 22.84 -4.22 -5.52
N PRO A 512 23.25 -5.28 -4.80
CA PRO A 512 23.40 -6.64 -5.34
C PRO A 512 22.05 -7.40 -5.45
N VAL A 513 20.93 -6.68 -5.34
CA VAL A 513 19.57 -7.24 -5.36
C VAL A 513 18.69 -6.47 -6.35
N ASN A 514 17.61 -7.12 -6.78
CA ASN A 514 16.53 -6.45 -7.51
C ASN A 514 15.53 -5.85 -6.51
N LEU A 515 14.96 -4.69 -6.83
CA LEU A 515 13.77 -4.16 -6.17
C LEU A 515 12.68 -3.86 -7.21
N THR A 516 11.44 -4.25 -6.89
CA THR A 516 10.27 -3.79 -7.63
C THR A 516 9.96 -2.31 -7.33
N ALA A 517 9.13 -1.66 -8.15
CA ALA A 517 8.66 -0.31 -7.89
C ALA A 517 7.94 -0.21 -6.53
N ALA A 518 7.10 -1.18 -6.17
CA ALA A 518 6.45 -1.22 -4.86
C ALA A 518 7.47 -1.28 -3.70
N GLN A 519 8.49 -2.13 -3.80
CA GLN A 519 9.55 -2.23 -2.79
C GLN A 519 10.35 -0.92 -2.68
N PHE A 520 10.69 -0.33 -3.82
CA PHE A 520 11.42 0.94 -3.87
C PHE A 520 10.61 2.09 -3.25
N LYS A 521 9.35 2.26 -3.66
CA LYS A 521 8.45 3.31 -3.14
C LYS A 521 8.15 3.12 -1.65
N THR A 522 7.91 1.89 -1.21
CA THR A 522 7.70 1.61 0.22
C THR A 522 8.90 2.05 1.07
N ALA A 523 10.11 1.72 0.62
CA ALA A 523 11.34 2.01 1.35
C ALA A 523 11.75 3.50 1.29
N PHE A 524 11.61 4.13 0.12
CA PHE A 524 12.19 5.44 -0.16
C PHE A 524 11.16 6.56 -0.35
N GLY A 525 9.86 6.22 -0.35
CA GLY A 525 8.70 7.09 -0.51
C GLY A 525 8.07 7.05 -1.91
N ASP A 526 6.76 7.24 -2.00
CA ASP A 526 5.99 7.14 -3.25
C ASP A 526 6.41 8.16 -4.31
N GLN A 527 6.93 9.30 -3.87
CA GLN A 527 7.45 10.38 -4.71
C GLN A 527 8.98 10.32 -4.88
N ALA A 528 9.61 9.21 -4.52
CA ALA A 528 11.04 9.01 -4.74
C ALA A 528 11.36 8.96 -6.23
N LYS A 529 12.54 9.47 -6.61
CA LYS A 529 13.04 9.44 -7.99
C LYS A 529 14.16 8.41 -8.13
N LEU A 530 14.23 7.76 -9.29
CA LEU A 530 15.30 6.84 -9.68
C LEU A 530 15.71 7.14 -11.12
N SER A 531 17.01 7.22 -11.41
CA SER A 531 17.51 7.54 -12.75
C SER A 531 18.78 6.77 -13.11
N THR A 532 18.93 6.46 -14.40
CA THR A 532 20.08 5.73 -14.98
C THR A 532 20.96 6.66 -15.82
N PHE A 533 22.25 6.39 -15.87
CA PHE A 533 23.19 7.22 -16.62
C PHE A 533 23.06 6.94 -18.13
N VAL A 534 22.92 7.98 -18.93
CA VAL A 534 22.84 7.89 -20.39
C VAL A 534 24.19 8.14 -21.05
N GLY A 535 24.99 9.08 -20.52
CA GLY A 535 26.24 9.53 -21.13
C GLY A 535 26.24 11.04 -21.36
N GLN A 536 27.19 11.53 -22.13
CA GLN A 536 27.23 12.94 -22.53
C GLN A 536 26.18 13.22 -23.63
N ASP A 537 25.56 14.39 -23.58
CA ASP A 537 24.69 14.87 -24.64
C ASP A 537 25.49 15.06 -25.95
N ALA A 538 25.00 14.49 -27.04
CA ALA A 538 25.69 14.47 -28.33
C ALA A 538 25.82 15.87 -28.96
N VAL A 539 24.92 16.79 -28.61
CA VAL A 539 24.90 18.17 -29.13
C VAL A 539 25.39 19.14 -28.06
N LYS A 540 24.83 19.06 -26.85
CA LYS A 540 25.18 19.92 -25.72
C LYS A 540 26.37 19.34 -24.96
N THR A 541 27.56 19.41 -25.53
CA THR A 541 28.77 18.75 -25.01
C THR A 541 29.19 19.17 -23.58
N LEU A 542 28.58 20.16 -22.94
CA LEU A 542 28.79 20.44 -21.52
C LEU A 542 27.82 19.69 -20.58
N ARG A 543 27.03 18.76 -21.10
CA ARG A 543 25.94 18.10 -20.38
C ARG A 543 26.14 16.59 -20.28
N LEU A 544 26.03 16.07 -19.06
CA LEU A 544 25.91 14.65 -18.74
C LEU A 544 24.46 14.33 -18.39
N ASN A 545 23.91 13.30 -19.02
CA ASN A 545 22.50 12.96 -18.95
C ASN A 545 22.23 11.73 -18.10
N PHE A 546 21.19 11.85 -17.29
CA PHE A 546 20.46 10.77 -16.67
C PHE A 546 19.03 10.76 -17.23
N LYS A 547 18.45 9.56 -17.26
CA LYS A 547 17.05 9.34 -17.64
C LYS A 547 16.30 8.73 -16.47
N SER A 548 15.11 9.24 -16.16
CA SER A 548 14.27 8.64 -15.13
C SER A 548 13.83 7.23 -15.47
N VAL A 549 13.75 6.40 -14.43
CA VAL A 549 13.13 5.08 -14.46
C VAL A 549 11.65 5.26 -14.16
N ASP A 550 10.80 4.59 -14.92
CA ASP A 550 9.36 4.57 -14.68
C ASP A 550 9.06 3.75 -13.42
N LEU A 551 8.32 4.35 -12.48
CA LEU A 551 7.93 3.75 -11.20
C LEU A 551 6.40 3.56 -11.10
N SER A 552 5.68 3.72 -12.22
CA SER A 552 4.22 3.69 -12.25
C SER A 552 3.63 2.30 -12.00
N ASN A 553 4.29 1.25 -12.49
CA ASN A 553 3.85 -0.14 -12.31
C ASN A 553 4.58 -0.80 -11.13
N ASP A 554 3.84 -1.04 -10.06
CA ASP A 554 4.34 -1.59 -8.79
C ASP A 554 5.06 -2.95 -8.90
N ASN A 555 4.71 -3.74 -9.91
CA ASN A 555 5.28 -5.07 -10.12
C ASN A 555 6.59 -5.06 -10.92
N ASP A 556 6.92 -3.95 -11.59
CA ASP A 556 8.10 -3.89 -12.44
C ASP A 556 9.38 -3.83 -11.60
N VAL A 557 10.40 -4.57 -12.02
CA VAL A 557 11.75 -4.49 -11.44
C VAL A 557 12.44 -3.22 -11.94
N VAL A 558 12.55 -2.22 -11.06
CA VAL A 558 13.05 -0.87 -11.39
C VAL A 558 14.49 -0.64 -10.97
N LEU A 559 14.91 -1.20 -9.84
CA LEU A 559 16.31 -1.24 -9.42
C LEU A 559 16.81 -2.66 -9.68
N LYS A 560 17.73 -2.80 -10.64
CA LYS A 560 18.31 -4.09 -11.01
C LYS A 560 19.61 -4.31 -10.26
N ALA A 561 19.86 -5.56 -9.88
CA ALA A 561 21.08 -5.98 -9.23
C ALA A 561 22.30 -5.56 -10.08
N ASN A 562 23.36 -5.08 -9.41
CA ASN A 562 24.64 -4.70 -10.03
C ASN A 562 24.51 -3.61 -11.10
N THR A 563 23.46 -2.80 -11.05
CA THR A 563 23.25 -1.65 -11.93
C THR A 563 23.44 -0.35 -11.14
N LEU A 564 24.01 0.67 -11.80
CA LEU A 564 24.32 1.95 -11.18
C LEU A 564 23.17 2.94 -11.38
N TYR A 565 22.77 3.59 -10.30
CA TYR A 565 21.69 4.57 -10.32
C TYR A 565 22.05 5.82 -9.51
N ILE A 566 21.30 6.87 -9.77
CA ILE A 566 21.08 7.95 -8.81
C ILE A 566 19.61 7.93 -8.39
N MET A 567 19.35 8.37 -7.15
CA MET A 567 18.02 8.41 -6.59
C MET A 567 17.82 9.65 -5.72
N LYS A 568 16.56 10.00 -5.49
CA LYS A 568 16.14 11.04 -4.55
C LYS A 568 15.03 10.48 -3.68
N THR A 569 15.35 10.13 -2.43
CA THR A 569 14.36 9.61 -1.48
C THR A 569 13.55 10.74 -0.88
N THR A 570 12.28 10.48 -0.56
CA THR A 570 11.42 11.39 0.22
C THR A 570 11.20 10.90 1.65
N ARG A 571 11.58 9.64 1.95
CA ARG A 571 11.48 9.03 3.29
C ARG A 571 12.83 8.92 4.00
N ALA A 572 12.80 9.19 5.30
CA ALA A 572 13.89 8.81 6.18
C ALA A 572 13.89 7.28 6.42
N ALA A 573 14.98 6.76 6.96
CA ALA A 573 15.07 5.40 7.43
C ALA A 573 13.99 5.09 8.48
N THR A 574 13.30 3.96 8.32
CA THR A 574 12.19 3.54 9.18
C THR A 574 12.64 3.17 10.60
N VAL A 575 13.84 2.61 10.74
CA VAL A 575 14.46 2.33 12.04
C VAL A 575 15.39 3.48 12.38
N ALA A 576 15.00 4.30 13.35
CA ALA A 576 15.66 5.56 13.66
C ALA A 576 16.73 5.44 14.76
N THR A 577 16.57 4.51 15.69
CA THR A 577 17.41 4.38 16.89
C THR A 577 17.79 2.92 17.17
N GLY A 578 18.75 2.72 18.08
CA GLY A 578 19.22 1.40 18.49
C GLY A 578 20.25 0.77 17.54
N SER A 579 20.55 -0.51 17.79
CA SER A 579 21.44 -1.32 16.99
C SER A 579 20.87 -2.73 16.81
N TYR A 580 21.26 -3.38 15.73
CA TYR A 580 20.95 -4.78 15.46
C TYR A 580 22.26 -5.57 15.34
N GLU A 581 22.30 -6.77 15.92
CA GLU A 581 23.42 -7.69 15.80
C GLU A 581 22.96 -9.00 15.14
N LYS A 582 23.65 -9.39 14.07
CA LYS A 582 23.45 -10.68 13.40
C LYS A 582 24.66 -11.57 13.61
N THR A 583 24.41 -12.81 14.02
CA THR A 583 25.46 -13.84 14.04
C THR A 583 25.62 -14.44 12.65
N LEU A 584 26.84 -14.44 12.13
CA LEU A 584 27.19 -14.99 10.83
C LEU A 584 27.53 -16.50 10.95
N SER A 585 27.61 -17.19 9.81
CA SER A 585 27.88 -18.64 9.76
C SER A 585 29.24 -19.06 10.33
N ASP A 586 30.20 -18.13 10.45
CA ASP A 586 31.49 -18.34 11.12
C ASP A 586 31.46 -18.00 12.63
N ASN A 587 30.28 -17.74 13.18
CA ASN A 587 30.02 -17.27 14.55
C ASN A 587 30.52 -15.84 14.87
N SER A 588 31.03 -15.10 13.87
CA SER A 588 31.28 -13.68 14.04
C SER A 588 29.98 -12.88 14.13
N LYS A 589 30.05 -11.68 14.70
CA LYS A 589 28.90 -10.80 14.92
C LYS A 589 29.00 -9.58 14.02
N LEU A 590 27.98 -9.34 13.20
CA LEU A 590 27.82 -8.13 12.41
C LEU A 590 26.85 -7.18 13.13
N THR A 591 27.34 -6.04 13.59
CA THR A 591 26.54 -5.03 14.29
C THR A 591 26.22 -3.85 13.37
N ILE A 592 24.94 -3.53 13.25
CA ILE A 592 24.41 -2.43 12.44
C ILE A 592 23.74 -1.42 13.36
N SER A 593 24.24 -0.19 13.36
CA SER A 593 23.60 0.92 14.09
C SER A 593 22.53 1.59 13.24
N ALA A 594 21.42 1.99 13.85
CA ALA A 594 20.47 2.90 13.22
C ALA A 594 21.14 4.25 12.85
N PRO A 595 20.62 5.00 11.86
CA PRO A 595 19.46 4.70 11.04
C PRO A 595 19.76 3.68 9.93
N TYR A 596 18.76 2.86 9.57
CA TYR A 596 18.78 1.97 8.40
C TYR A 596 17.36 1.70 7.85
N TYR A 597 17.30 1.33 6.58
CA TYR A 597 16.06 1.00 5.88
C TYR A 597 15.75 -0.50 6.00
N THR A 598 14.47 -0.85 6.00
CA THR A 598 13.98 -2.24 5.95
C THR A 598 13.10 -2.43 4.73
N ILE A 599 13.34 -3.49 3.95
CA ILE A 599 12.63 -3.77 2.70
C ILE A 599 12.22 -5.24 2.66
N ASN A 600 10.92 -5.52 2.55
CA ASN A 600 10.38 -6.89 2.56
C ASN A 600 10.57 -7.59 1.20
N ASN A 601 10.63 -8.92 1.24
CA ASN A 601 10.52 -9.83 0.11
C ASN A 601 11.62 -9.65 -0.93
N VAL A 602 12.83 -9.33 -0.46
CA VAL A 602 14.00 -9.15 -1.30
C VAL A 602 14.66 -10.51 -1.54
N VAL A 603 14.99 -10.79 -2.79
CA VAL A 603 15.64 -12.02 -3.21
C VAL A 603 17.04 -11.69 -3.71
N PRO A 604 18.10 -12.31 -3.15
CA PRO A 604 19.45 -12.12 -3.66
C PRO A 604 19.58 -12.72 -5.07
N VAL A 605 20.14 -11.96 -6.01
CA VAL A 605 20.32 -12.40 -7.40
C VAL A 605 21.70 -13.02 -7.61
N ASN A 606 22.71 -12.46 -6.96
CA ASN A 606 24.09 -12.94 -6.99
C ASN A 606 24.67 -12.85 -5.58
N LEU A 607 25.15 -13.98 -5.06
CA LEU A 607 25.76 -14.05 -3.73
C LEU A 607 27.25 -13.70 -3.74
N THR A 608 27.89 -13.74 -4.91
CA THR A 608 29.30 -13.41 -5.10
C THR A 608 29.47 -12.28 -6.12
N PRO A 609 28.87 -11.08 -5.91
CA PRO A 609 29.10 -9.96 -6.80
C PRO A 609 30.54 -9.45 -6.70
N SER A 610 31.03 -8.79 -7.75
CA SER A 610 32.30 -8.06 -7.68
C SER A 610 32.15 -6.87 -6.74
N GLU A 611 33.15 -6.64 -5.88
CA GLU A 611 33.17 -5.51 -4.94
C GLU A 611 33.01 -4.15 -5.63
N THR A 612 33.58 -4.03 -6.84
CA THR A 612 33.60 -2.80 -7.63
C THR A 612 33.35 -3.14 -9.09
N PHE A 613 32.67 -2.26 -9.81
CA PHE A 613 32.32 -2.48 -11.21
C PHE A 613 32.10 -1.14 -11.93
N LYS A 614 32.16 -1.19 -13.26
CA LYS A 614 32.03 -0.02 -14.15
C LYS A 614 31.08 -0.37 -15.29
N GLU A 615 30.28 0.59 -15.71
CA GLU A 615 29.57 0.51 -16.98
C GLU A 615 30.56 0.53 -18.15
N ALA A 616 30.09 0.09 -19.32
CA ALA A 616 30.81 0.26 -20.57
C ALA A 616 31.15 1.75 -20.79
N ALA A 617 32.35 2.03 -21.29
CA ALA A 617 32.78 3.38 -21.62
C ALA A 617 31.87 4.00 -22.67
N LYS A 618 31.41 5.23 -22.40
CA LYS A 618 30.55 5.99 -23.30
C LYS A 618 31.39 7.09 -23.93
N ALA A 619 31.25 7.29 -25.24
CA ALA A 619 32.00 8.31 -25.97
C ALA A 619 31.74 9.71 -25.38
N SER A 620 32.79 10.54 -25.33
CA SER A 620 32.72 11.88 -24.80
C SER A 620 33.70 12.84 -25.48
N SER A 621 33.33 14.12 -25.57
CA SER A 621 34.20 15.21 -26.02
C SER A 621 35.23 15.66 -24.96
N THR A 622 35.28 14.99 -23.81
CA THR A 622 36.29 15.25 -22.77
C THR A 622 37.67 14.81 -23.26
N VAL A 623 38.74 15.26 -22.59
CA VAL A 623 40.14 15.03 -23.03
C VAL A 623 40.46 13.55 -23.23
N ASN A 624 39.82 12.66 -22.47
CA ASN A 624 40.04 11.22 -22.54
C ASN A 624 39.10 10.48 -23.52
N GLY A 625 38.25 11.21 -24.24
CA GLY A 625 37.34 10.63 -25.25
C GLY A 625 36.18 9.81 -24.69
N THR A 626 36.12 9.58 -23.37
CA THR A 626 35.10 8.72 -22.74
C THR A 626 34.70 9.17 -21.33
N VAL A 627 33.48 8.79 -20.94
CA VAL A 627 32.99 8.87 -19.55
C VAL A 627 32.45 7.50 -19.12
N GLN A 628 32.60 7.17 -17.84
CA GLN A 628 32.17 5.90 -17.26
C GLN A 628 31.47 6.10 -15.93
N PHE A 629 30.31 5.46 -15.77
CA PHE A 629 29.68 5.36 -14.47
C PHE A 629 30.24 4.14 -13.73
N CYS A 630 30.68 4.36 -12.50
CA CYS A 630 31.41 3.38 -11.70
C CYS A 630 30.74 3.21 -10.34
N GLY A 631 30.88 2.05 -9.71
CA GLY A 631 30.29 1.78 -8.40
C GLY A 631 31.11 0.83 -7.53
N SER A 632 30.79 0.86 -6.24
CA SER A 632 31.36 0.00 -5.21
C SER A 632 30.27 -0.51 -4.27
N PHE A 633 30.30 -1.79 -3.94
CA PHE A 633 29.48 -2.39 -2.87
C PHE A 633 30.15 -2.33 -1.50
N VAL A 634 31.44 -1.99 -1.45
CA VAL A 634 32.23 -1.92 -0.21
C VAL A 634 32.90 -0.57 -0.03
N SER A 635 33.34 -0.27 1.18
CA SER A 635 34.15 0.89 1.49
C SER A 635 35.59 0.69 1.02
N LYS A 636 36.15 1.66 0.29
CA LYS A 636 37.55 1.69 -0.16
C LYS A 636 38.16 3.09 0.00
N THR A 637 39.41 3.13 0.46
CA THR A 637 40.17 4.37 0.66
C THR A 637 40.92 4.77 -0.60
N GLY A 638 40.86 6.05 -0.99
CA GLY A 638 41.55 6.60 -2.15
C GLY A 638 41.19 5.94 -3.48
N PHE A 639 40.00 5.33 -3.58
CA PHE A 639 39.62 4.49 -4.72
C PHE A 639 39.02 5.27 -5.87
N ILE A 640 38.25 6.33 -5.59
CA ILE A 640 37.70 7.19 -6.64
C ILE A 640 38.87 8.00 -7.19
N PRO A 641 39.21 7.89 -8.49
CA PRO A 641 40.29 8.67 -9.06
C PRO A 641 40.00 10.18 -8.97
N ALA A 642 41.06 10.98 -8.93
CA ALA A 642 40.92 12.41 -9.20
C ALA A 642 40.24 12.62 -10.57
N GLN A 643 39.68 13.80 -10.80
CA GLN A 643 39.03 14.15 -12.07
C GLN A 643 37.74 13.35 -12.34
N SER A 644 37.08 12.91 -11.26
CA SER A 644 35.75 12.28 -11.25
C SER A 644 34.66 13.25 -10.79
N TYR A 645 33.41 12.92 -11.07
CA TYR A 645 32.21 13.56 -10.50
C TYR A 645 31.58 12.65 -9.43
N VAL A 646 31.34 13.21 -8.25
CA VAL A 646 30.73 12.52 -7.10
C VAL A 646 29.53 13.30 -6.58
N ILE A 647 28.56 12.61 -6.00
CA ILE A 647 27.45 13.25 -5.26
C ILE A 647 27.89 13.45 -3.81
N GLY A 648 27.84 14.69 -3.33
CA GLY A 648 28.17 15.06 -1.96
C GLY A 648 27.14 14.51 -0.97
N ALA A 649 27.60 13.73 0.00
CA ALA A 649 26.74 13.11 1.01
C ALA A 649 26.06 14.10 1.98
N LYS A 650 26.46 15.38 1.98
CA LYS A 650 25.92 16.41 2.88
C LYS A 650 24.77 17.21 2.27
N ASP A 651 24.86 17.51 0.98
CA ASP A 651 23.94 18.42 0.30
C ASP A 651 23.34 17.84 -0.99
N GLY A 652 23.73 16.62 -1.37
CA GLY A 652 23.24 15.94 -2.56
C GLY A 652 23.65 16.62 -3.88
N LYS A 653 24.67 17.49 -3.86
CA LYS A 653 25.14 18.19 -5.06
C LYS A 653 26.27 17.43 -5.73
N TRP A 654 26.44 17.67 -7.02
CA TRP A 654 27.54 17.10 -7.78
C TRP A 654 28.82 17.91 -7.63
N TYR A 655 29.93 17.22 -7.39
CA TYR A 655 31.25 17.80 -7.21
C TYR A 655 32.25 17.15 -8.15
N TYR A 656 33.06 18.01 -8.77
CA TYR A 656 34.25 17.57 -9.49
C TYR A 656 35.42 17.43 -8.51
N THR A 657 36.10 16.29 -8.56
CA THR A 657 37.20 15.96 -7.64
C THR A 657 38.56 16.35 -8.21
N ASN A 658 39.43 16.95 -7.41
CA ASN A 658 40.81 17.29 -7.81
C ASN A 658 41.87 16.33 -7.24
N LYS A 659 41.45 15.41 -6.37
CA LYS A 659 42.29 14.38 -5.76
C LYS A 659 41.48 13.09 -5.65
N ALA A 660 42.17 11.97 -5.45
CA ALA A 660 41.50 10.73 -5.17
C ALA A 660 40.65 10.84 -3.88
N LEU A 661 39.48 10.21 -3.88
CA LEU A 661 38.55 10.21 -2.75
C LEU A 661 38.20 8.79 -2.31
N ASP A 662 37.80 8.69 -1.04
CA ASP A 662 37.25 7.46 -0.48
C ASP A 662 35.82 7.23 -1.01
N VAL A 663 35.43 5.97 -1.10
CA VAL A 663 34.06 5.54 -1.40
C VAL A 663 33.57 4.63 -0.29
N LYS A 664 32.29 4.75 0.08
CA LYS A 664 31.59 3.78 0.93
C LYS A 664 30.81 2.80 0.05
N GLY A 665 30.35 1.70 0.63
CA GLY A 665 29.56 0.71 -0.09
C GLY A 665 28.23 1.27 -0.64
N PHE A 666 27.73 0.62 -1.68
CA PHE A 666 26.47 0.93 -2.38
C PHE A 666 26.41 2.34 -2.98
N ARG A 667 27.56 2.86 -3.41
CA ARG A 667 27.69 4.20 -4.02
C ARG A 667 28.28 4.11 -5.41
N SER A 668 27.96 5.12 -6.22
CA SER A 668 28.46 5.30 -7.57
C SER A 668 29.00 6.72 -7.81
N TRP A 669 29.87 6.85 -8.81
CA TRP A 669 30.51 8.08 -9.28
C TRP A 669 30.75 8.02 -10.79
N ILE A 670 30.96 9.17 -11.43
CA ILE A 670 31.29 9.24 -12.86
C ILE A 670 32.78 9.53 -13.01
N GLU A 671 33.50 8.62 -13.64
CA GLU A 671 34.87 8.86 -14.08
C GLU A 671 34.86 9.54 -15.45
N VAL A 672 35.64 10.61 -15.56
CA VAL A 672 35.94 11.28 -16.83
C VAL A 672 37.39 11.00 -17.27
N ASN A 673 38.22 10.50 -16.33
CA ASN A 673 39.55 9.94 -16.55
C ASN A 673 40.49 10.81 -17.41
N GLY A 674 40.54 12.14 -17.20
CA GLY A 674 41.42 13.04 -17.97
C GLY A 674 41.72 14.37 -17.27
N SER A 675 42.64 15.16 -17.83
CA SER A 675 43.04 16.46 -17.28
C SER A 675 41.84 17.40 -17.07
N THR A 676 41.92 18.29 -16.07
CA THR A 676 40.85 19.24 -15.70
C THR A 676 40.18 19.85 -16.93
N PRO A 677 38.89 19.57 -17.18
CA PRO A 677 38.22 20.08 -18.37
C PRO A 677 38.15 21.62 -18.28
N ALA A 678 38.39 22.29 -19.41
CA ALA A 678 38.42 23.76 -19.48
C ALA A 678 37.09 24.42 -19.06
N LYS A 679 35.99 23.66 -19.10
CA LYS A 679 34.65 24.02 -18.60
C LYS A 679 34.07 22.84 -17.82
N ALA A 680 33.44 23.11 -16.68
CA ALA A 680 32.78 22.08 -15.90
C ALA A 680 31.56 21.52 -16.66
N LEU A 681 31.41 20.19 -16.65
CA LEU A 681 30.19 19.52 -17.08
C LEU A 681 29.08 19.74 -16.05
N SER A 682 27.86 19.97 -16.55
CA SER A 682 26.62 19.96 -15.79
C SER A 682 25.91 18.61 -15.93
N ILE A 683 25.18 18.21 -14.90
CA ILE A 683 24.47 16.94 -14.81
C ILE A 683 22.97 17.21 -14.84
N PHE A 684 22.28 16.49 -15.71
CA PHE A 684 20.86 16.67 -15.97
C PHE A 684 20.09 15.38 -15.77
N VAL A 685 18.85 15.48 -15.27
CA VAL A 685 17.86 14.41 -15.22
C VAL A 685 16.67 14.86 -16.04
N ASP A 686 16.34 14.17 -17.13
CA ASP A 686 15.21 14.51 -18.02
C ASP A 686 15.14 16.01 -18.39
N ASP A 687 16.28 16.58 -18.80
CA ASP A 687 16.43 18.01 -19.16
C ASP A 687 16.37 19.02 -17.98
N GLU A 688 16.23 18.58 -16.73
CA GLU A 688 16.40 19.40 -15.52
C GLU A 688 17.87 19.41 -15.05
N ASP A 689 18.49 20.59 -14.89
CA ASP A 689 19.86 20.71 -14.33
C ASP A 689 19.84 20.42 -12.81
N VAL A 690 20.52 19.35 -12.41
CA VAL A 690 20.63 18.90 -11.02
C VAL A 690 22.03 19.15 -10.43
N THR A 691 22.91 19.84 -11.14
CA THR A 691 24.29 20.16 -10.70
C THR A 691 24.29 21.14 -9.54
N ARG A 692 23.37 22.10 -9.58
CA ARG A 692 23.20 23.15 -8.58
C ARG A 692 21.71 23.29 -8.31
N THR A 693 21.29 22.96 -7.10
CA THR A 693 19.94 23.30 -6.63
C THR A 693 19.78 24.81 -6.81
N VAL A 694 18.93 25.23 -7.75
CA VAL A 694 18.71 26.65 -8.04
C VAL A 694 17.98 27.27 -6.85
N THR A 695 18.74 27.88 -5.94
CA THR A 695 18.21 28.85 -4.98
C THR A 695 18.76 30.22 -5.37
N GLY A 696 18.10 30.88 -6.32
CA GLY A 696 18.26 32.30 -6.61
C GLY A 696 19.58 32.73 -7.26
N ILE A 697 19.44 33.54 -8.31
CA ILE A 697 20.51 34.35 -8.93
C ILE A 697 21.59 33.54 -9.65
N GLU A 698 21.41 33.31 -10.95
CA GLU A 698 22.50 32.96 -11.84
C GLU A 698 23.17 34.25 -12.34
N GLY A 699 24.29 34.59 -11.70
CA GLY A 699 25.42 35.13 -12.44
C GLY A 699 26.19 33.96 -13.02
N ILE A 700 26.39 33.94 -14.34
CA ILE A 700 27.70 33.76 -15.01
C ILE A 700 27.50 33.68 -16.53
N GLY A 701 28.23 34.58 -17.21
CA GLY A 701 28.72 34.54 -18.60
C GLY A 701 28.14 33.50 -19.55
N VAL A 702 27.14 33.94 -20.33
CA VAL A 702 26.74 33.30 -21.58
C VAL A 702 27.89 33.47 -22.57
N ALA A 703 28.63 32.39 -22.84
CA ALA A 703 29.25 32.22 -24.15
C ALA A 703 28.16 31.68 -25.08
N ALA A 704 27.89 32.46 -26.12
CA ALA A 704 26.83 32.27 -27.11
C ALA A 704 26.76 30.85 -27.68
N ASP A 705 25.54 30.38 -27.93
CA ASP A 705 25.11 30.12 -29.31
C ASP A 705 23.59 30.00 -29.41
N HIS A 706 23.02 30.88 -30.22
CA HIS A 706 21.61 30.94 -30.60
C HIS A 706 21.28 29.81 -31.57
N ASN A 707 20.19 29.08 -31.31
CA ASN A 707 19.35 28.55 -32.38
C ASN A 707 17.87 28.44 -31.96
N ALA A 708 17.12 29.43 -32.47
CA ALA A 708 15.78 29.35 -33.04
C ALA A 708 14.60 28.81 -32.20
N VAL A 709 14.14 29.61 -31.24
CA VAL A 709 12.69 29.84 -31.04
C VAL A 709 12.50 31.35 -31.09
N LYS A 710 11.64 31.87 -31.98
CA LYS A 710 11.39 33.32 -32.05
C LYS A 710 10.57 33.74 -30.84
N THR A 711 11.21 34.30 -29.83
CA THR A 711 10.54 34.70 -28.58
C THR A 711 10.42 36.21 -28.46
N PRO A 712 9.20 36.78 -28.36
CA PRO A 712 9.03 38.21 -28.20
C PRO A 712 9.63 38.70 -26.88
N VAL A 713 10.14 39.93 -26.88
CA VAL A 713 10.78 40.58 -25.73
C VAL A 713 9.85 41.65 -25.18
N TYR A 714 9.65 41.68 -23.87
CA TYR A 714 8.81 42.66 -23.17
C TYR A 714 9.62 43.50 -22.19
N ASN A 715 9.21 44.74 -21.91
CA ASN A 715 9.74 45.51 -20.78
C ASN A 715 9.02 45.15 -19.47
N LEU A 716 9.45 45.73 -18.34
CA LEU A 716 8.84 45.49 -17.03
C LEU A 716 7.39 46.00 -16.90
N GLN A 717 6.94 46.84 -17.84
CA GLN A 717 5.57 47.32 -17.94
C GLN A 717 4.69 46.40 -18.82
N GLY A 718 5.22 45.26 -19.27
CA GLY A 718 4.49 44.28 -20.09
C GLY A 718 4.31 44.69 -21.56
N GLN A 719 5.02 45.73 -22.03
CA GLN A 719 4.96 46.17 -23.42
C GLN A 719 5.96 45.37 -24.25
N LYS A 720 5.53 44.87 -25.42
CA LYS A 720 6.42 44.19 -26.36
C LYS A 720 7.37 45.21 -26.99
N VAL A 721 8.67 45.02 -26.81
CA VAL A 721 9.73 45.92 -27.27
C VAL A 721 10.62 45.32 -28.36
N ALA A 722 10.53 44.00 -28.58
CA ALA A 722 11.10 43.37 -29.77
C ALA A 722 10.29 42.14 -30.18
N GLU A 723 10.28 41.86 -31.49
CA GLU A 723 9.59 40.70 -32.07
C GLU A 723 10.35 39.39 -31.81
N ASN A 724 11.67 39.47 -31.63
CA ASN A 724 12.53 38.32 -31.40
C ASN A 724 13.64 38.62 -30.40
N ASP A 725 14.04 37.61 -29.63
CA ASP A 725 15.13 37.67 -28.66
C ASP A 725 16.50 37.93 -29.30
N SER A 726 16.66 37.60 -30.59
CA SER A 726 17.81 38.00 -31.40
C SER A 726 18.01 39.53 -31.48
N GLN A 727 16.99 40.31 -31.14
CA GLN A 727 17.03 41.77 -31.13
C GLN A 727 17.37 42.35 -29.74
N LEU A 728 17.60 41.52 -28.72
CA LEU A 728 17.95 42.00 -27.37
C LEU A 728 19.14 42.97 -27.37
N ASN A 729 20.13 42.75 -28.23
CA ASN A 729 21.32 43.60 -28.36
C ASN A 729 21.05 44.96 -29.02
N THR A 730 19.83 45.20 -29.49
CA THR A 730 19.39 46.49 -30.06
C THR A 730 18.59 47.33 -29.06
N LEU A 731 18.25 46.76 -27.90
CA LEU A 731 17.50 47.44 -26.86
C LEU A 731 18.44 48.23 -25.93
N PRO A 732 17.97 49.35 -25.34
CA PRO A 732 18.72 50.07 -24.31
C PRO A 732 19.10 49.18 -23.11
N ALA A 733 20.12 49.60 -22.36
CA ALA A 733 20.49 48.93 -21.11
C ALA A 733 19.29 48.88 -20.14
N GLY A 734 18.96 47.70 -19.64
CA GLY A 734 17.74 47.51 -18.86
C GLY A 734 17.33 46.06 -18.64
N VAL A 735 16.25 45.86 -17.88
CA VAL A 735 15.67 44.53 -17.61
C VAL A 735 14.46 44.30 -18.50
N TYR A 736 14.46 43.16 -19.20
CA TYR A 736 13.43 42.72 -20.12
C TYR A 736 12.89 41.34 -19.72
N ILE A 737 11.72 40.96 -20.24
CA ILE A 737 11.14 39.64 -20.08
C ILE A 737 11.16 38.93 -21.43
N VAL A 738 11.78 37.77 -21.49
CA VAL A 738 11.83 36.89 -22.67
C VAL A 738 11.47 35.48 -22.22
N ASN A 739 10.45 34.88 -22.84
CA ASN A 739 10.01 33.52 -22.49
C ASN A 739 9.77 33.30 -20.98
N ASN A 740 9.03 34.21 -20.34
CA ASN A 740 8.76 34.21 -18.89
C ASN A 740 10.01 34.33 -17.99
N LYS A 741 11.17 34.71 -18.54
CA LYS A 741 12.42 34.93 -17.79
C LYS A 741 12.86 36.39 -17.86
N LYS A 742 13.41 36.93 -16.76
CA LYS A 742 14.06 38.25 -16.73
C LYS A 742 15.43 38.17 -17.40
N VAL A 743 15.70 39.04 -18.36
CA VAL A 743 16.95 39.18 -19.12
C VAL A 743 17.49 40.60 -18.93
N PHE A 744 18.78 40.75 -18.66
CA PHE A 744 19.43 42.05 -18.51
C PHE A 744 20.27 42.37 -19.76
N VAL A 745 19.97 43.48 -20.42
CA VAL A 745 20.76 44.04 -21.54
C VAL A 745 21.68 45.10 -20.96
N LYS A 746 22.97 45.04 -21.32
CA LYS A 746 24.02 45.93 -20.80
C LYS A 746 24.23 47.16 -21.68
#